data_AF-A0AAD9EPP9-F1
#
_entry.id   AF-A0AAD9EPP9-F1
#
_cell.length_a   1.000
_cell.length_b   1.000
_cell.length_c   1.000
_cell.angle_alpha   90.00
_cell.angle_beta   90.00
_cell.angle_gamma   90.00
#
_symmetry.space_group_name_H-M   'P 1'
#
loop_
_entity.id
_entity.type
_entity.pdbx_description
1 polymer ?
#
loop_
_entity_poly.entity_id
_entity_poly.type
_entity_poly.pdbx_seq_one_letter_code
_entity_poly.pdbx_strand_id
1 'polypeptide(L)'
;MSPTSQSESSDMSPSTIFTKDNIFRVKIIKVCFLSNSSNLGKSFKLVRCEEGWTDVVNVVLSSGCVGPDISFCSCFCLLLKHLKSSEKHWLHRDLTMSELTLRYEQQHLEAEWRYDLRIRYIPSDFMEKFKDDRTTMLYFYQQVRNDYMQQYASKVSDGMALQLGCLEIRRFFKDINPNGLEKKSNFEQLEKEVGLDLFFPRELINSMKPKQLRRLVQQTFQGYSTLKQDQCMTRFFTTLAQCYSYTQESFACQLVHGWSLTIDLVIGPEGISQQTENSTPVCLAMFSQVCSISCSAESDGRALLTVHIEGAKQPLSVNVSSLAVAENMADLIDGYCRLERNSANSLIIKPSKGREARQKLPDIPKRGGPSASNKGSDIYAEIPEGKENSSEKHSISRDDIVVGRILGEGFFGEVHDGVYKSPSGERIHVAVKTCKECSAEVKEKFLSEADLMKNLDHPHIVSLIGVIEVDPVWIVMELLEHGELGSYLVEEQYTMTTGTLTLYSLQICKALAYLEGLNMVHRDIAVRNVLVASPDCVKLGDFGLSRYVDEQEYYKASVSRLPIKWMAPESINFRRFTTASDVWMFGVCVWEMFSMAQQPFFWLENGQVINQLELGVRLPKPQQCPPHVYSLLSRCWSYEPNSRPKFSQLVCLLSDVHRMELEQEGRRDISRSVSTFDVNNHKEPPPKPSRIKGNTLPRVTCQQRTERDTRPVWEKEKEQVEKTLQRQRSEMLMDEQWLEQEERQLDPVVRADSHIKPPEKRQENVPPEKPPMPPSVMQARPTAELDRSGDQVYTGVMAMVKQVVQLKNDVNTLSASEYPNAVKAVGITLRGLIQSVDEILPSLHCSVTTEIEGTKKLLNKDLGDLISKMRLAQQNSVTSLKEECQRQMLTAAHTLALDSKNLLDAVDQARVRANLARPRPATPEAEDSGE
;
A
#
# COMPACT_ATOMS: atom_id res chain seq x y z
N MET A 1 -34.80 -67.37 -18.85
CA MET A 1 -35.00 -67.53 -20.32
C MET A 1 -35.70 -66.27 -20.83
N SER A 2 -35.30 -65.78 -22.00
CA SER A 2 -35.97 -64.72 -22.79
C SER A 2 -37.19 -65.31 -23.57
N PRO A 3 -37.93 -64.61 -24.48
CA PRO A 3 -37.82 -63.26 -25.07
C PRO A 3 -39.02 -62.35 -24.62
N THR A 4 -39.60 -61.30 -25.28
CA THR A 4 -39.62 -60.76 -26.68
C THR A 4 -39.75 -59.21 -26.76
N SER A 5 -38.70 -58.57 -27.28
CA SER A 5 -38.64 -57.61 -28.43
C SER A 5 -39.77 -56.60 -28.80
N GLN A 6 -39.29 -55.42 -29.25
CA GLN A 6 -39.90 -54.40 -30.17
C GLN A 6 -40.94 -53.41 -29.57
N SER A 7 -41.04 -52.14 -30.01
CA SER A 7 -40.38 -51.38 -31.11
C SER A 7 -40.10 -49.89 -30.76
N GLU A 8 -39.37 -49.17 -31.62
CA GLU A 8 -38.94 -47.75 -31.46
C GLU A 8 -39.86 -46.71 -32.14
N SER A 9 -39.44 -45.43 -32.15
CA SER A 9 -40.00 -44.22 -32.83
C SER A 9 -41.24 -43.55 -32.19
N SER A 10 -41.41 -42.22 -32.19
CA SER A 10 -40.49 -41.08 -32.50
C SER A 10 -41.03 -39.73 -31.97
N ASP A 11 -40.12 -38.79 -31.71
CA ASP A 11 -40.26 -37.32 -31.64
C ASP A 11 -41.56 -36.63 -31.18
N MET A 12 -41.43 -35.82 -30.12
CA MET A 12 -41.74 -34.38 -30.17
C MET A 12 -40.76 -33.59 -29.28
N SER A 13 -40.32 -32.42 -29.73
CA SER A 13 -39.34 -31.59 -29.03
C SER A 13 -39.98 -30.62 -28.02
N PRO A 14 -39.33 -30.33 -26.88
CA PRO A 14 -39.84 -29.38 -25.90
C PRO A 14 -39.61 -27.94 -26.38
N SER A 15 -40.70 -27.18 -26.55
CA SER A 15 -40.63 -25.76 -26.92
C SER A 15 -40.22 -24.88 -25.72
N THR A 16 -39.14 -24.12 -25.88
CA THR A 16 -38.55 -23.30 -24.82
C THR A 16 -39.42 -22.09 -24.44
N ILE A 17 -40.19 -22.19 -23.35
CA ILE A 17 -40.82 -21.03 -22.72
C ILE A 17 -39.85 -20.45 -21.68
N PHE A 18 -39.12 -19.40 -22.06
CA PHE A 18 -38.32 -18.59 -21.14
C PHE A 18 -39.22 -17.78 -20.21
N THR A 19 -39.37 -18.22 -18.96
CA THR A 19 -39.76 -17.33 -17.85
C THR A 19 -38.50 -16.72 -17.24
N LYS A 20 -38.36 -15.39 -17.34
CA LYS A 20 -37.15 -14.65 -16.96
C LYS A 20 -36.85 -14.71 -15.46
N ASP A 21 -35.57 -14.84 -15.16
CA ASP A 21 -34.80 -14.07 -14.18
C ASP A 21 -35.56 -13.62 -12.92
N ASN A 22 -35.43 -14.41 -11.85
CA ASN A 22 -35.53 -13.90 -10.48
C ASN A 22 -34.14 -13.93 -9.82
N ILE A 23 -33.15 -13.40 -10.55
CA ILE A 23 -31.79 -13.17 -10.06
C ILE A 23 -31.86 -11.96 -9.12
N PHE A 24 -31.67 -12.17 -7.82
CA PHE A 24 -31.56 -11.08 -6.85
C PHE A 24 -30.48 -10.10 -7.30
N ARG A 25 -30.81 -8.79 -7.32
CA ARG A 25 -29.88 -7.76 -7.78
C ARG A 25 -28.79 -7.51 -6.75
N VAL A 26 -27.72 -8.29 -6.86
CA VAL A 26 -26.47 -8.06 -6.16
C VAL A 26 -25.96 -6.66 -6.50
N LYS A 27 -25.72 -5.84 -5.48
CA LYS A 27 -25.16 -4.49 -5.60
C LYS A 27 -23.83 -4.42 -4.84
N ILE A 28 -22.89 -3.59 -5.29
CA ILE A 28 -21.60 -3.41 -4.63
C ILE A 28 -21.44 -1.93 -4.26
N ILE A 29 -21.49 -1.62 -2.96
CA ILE A 29 -21.27 -0.26 -2.46
C ILE A 29 -19.84 -0.04 -2.01
N LYS A 30 -19.37 1.21 -2.14
CA LYS A 30 -18.05 1.64 -1.70
C LYS A 30 -18.15 2.36 -0.35
N VAL A 31 -17.93 1.63 0.73
CA VAL A 31 -17.88 2.20 2.09
C VAL A 31 -16.48 2.75 2.33
N CYS A 32 -16.36 4.07 2.42
CA CYS A 32 -15.13 4.73 2.83
C CYS A 32 -15.01 4.72 4.35
N PHE A 33 -13.80 4.65 4.88
CA PHE A 33 -13.52 4.69 6.31
C PHE A 33 -12.21 5.46 6.59
N LEU A 34 -11.93 5.72 7.85
CA LEU A 34 -10.68 6.34 8.29
C LEU A 34 -9.66 5.25 8.63
N SER A 35 -8.43 5.39 8.14
CA SER A 35 -7.27 4.60 8.58
C SER A 35 -6.17 5.54 9.07
N ASN A 36 -5.17 5.00 9.76
CA ASN A 36 -3.89 5.70 9.88
C ASN A 36 -3.19 5.64 8.51
N SER A 37 -3.66 6.43 7.54
CA SER A 37 -2.92 6.72 6.30
C SER A 37 -2.74 8.22 6.17
N SER A 38 -1.69 8.65 5.47
CA SER A 38 -1.43 10.10 5.22
C SER A 38 -2.50 10.75 4.33
N ASN A 39 -3.53 9.99 3.95
CA ASN A 39 -4.60 10.37 3.04
C ASN A 39 -5.97 10.13 3.71
N LEU A 40 -6.25 10.87 4.81
CA LEU A 40 -7.51 10.76 5.55
C LEU A 40 -8.72 10.78 4.58
N GLY A 41 -9.56 9.74 4.66
CA GLY A 41 -10.75 9.59 3.83
C GLY A 41 -10.54 9.07 2.40
N LYS A 42 -9.34 8.57 2.03
CA LYS A 42 -9.15 7.81 0.78
C LYS A 42 -9.34 6.30 0.92
N SER A 43 -9.25 5.74 2.13
CA SER A 43 -9.39 4.31 2.41
C SER A 43 -10.86 3.87 2.29
N PHE A 44 -11.09 2.69 1.71
CA PHE A 44 -12.43 2.15 1.47
C PHE A 44 -12.45 0.63 1.34
N LYS A 45 -13.63 0.05 1.58
CA LYS A 45 -13.95 -1.35 1.26
C LYS A 45 -15.10 -1.39 0.26
N LEU A 46 -15.04 -2.33 -0.69
CA LEU A 46 -16.19 -2.70 -1.52
C LEU A 46 -17.00 -3.76 -0.78
N VAL A 47 -18.30 -3.53 -0.61
CA VAL A 47 -19.20 -4.43 0.13
C VAL A 47 -20.29 -4.92 -0.82
N ARG A 48 -20.33 -6.23 -1.05
CA ARG A 48 -21.39 -6.92 -1.81
C ARG A 48 -22.64 -7.01 -0.95
N CYS A 49 -23.76 -6.54 -1.47
CA CYS A 49 -25.04 -6.41 -0.78
C CYS A 49 -26.18 -7.03 -1.59
N GLU A 50 -27.21 -7.51 -0.90
CA GLU A 50 -28.47 -7.98 -1.49
C GLU A 50 -29.64 -7.07 -1.09
N GLU A 51 -30.75 -7.11 -1.84
CA GLU A 51 -31.86 -6.16 -1.72
C GLU A 51 -32.47 -6.06 -0.31
N GLY A 52 -32.62 -7.19 0.39
CA GLY A 52 -33.15 -7.26 1.76
C GLY A 52 -32.13 -7.05 2.88
N TRP A 53 -30.87 -6.74 2.57
CA TRP A 53 -29.78 -6.72 3.54
C TRP A 53 -29.63 -5.38 4.26
N THR A 54 -29.10 -5.41 5.49
CA THR A 54 -29.04 -4.26 6.42
C THR A 54 -27.70 -4.09 7.13
N ASP A 55 -26.98 -5.17 7.47
CA ASP A 55 -25.87 -5.13 8.45
C ASP A 55 -24.48 -4.77 7.88
N VAL A 56 -24.46 -3.82 6.94
CA VAL A 56 -23.25 -3.37 6.21
C VAL A 56 -22.13 -2.91 7.16
N VAL A 57 -22.47 -2.25 8.27
CA VAL A 57 -21.50 -1.76 9.27
C VAL A 57 -20.66 -2.90 9.82
N ASN A 58 -21.29 -3.98 10.29
CA ASN A 58 -20.59 -5.11 10.88
C ASN A 58 -19.66 -5.81 9.88
N VAL A 59 -20.03 -5.91 8.60
CA VAL A 59 -19.21 -6.55 7.55
C VAL A 59 -17.96 -5.73 7.18
N VAL A 60 -17.94 -4.43 7.48
CA VAL A 60 -16.72 -3.61 7.40
C VAL A 60 -15.87 -3.82 8.65
N LEU A 61 -16.46 -3.69 9.85
CA LEU A 61 -15.76 -3.84 11.13
C LEU A 61 -15.13 -5.23 11.32
N SER A 62 -15.93 -6.30 11.16
CA SER A 62 -15.53 -7.71 11.39
C SER A 62 -14.49 -8.24 10.39
N SER A 63 -14.08 -7.42 9.42
CA SER A 63 -13.11 -7.81 8.39
C SER A 63 -11.70 -7.27 8.62
N GLY A 64 -11.44 -6.68 9.79
CA GLY A 64 -10.12 -6.19 10.19
C GLY A 64 -9.62 -4.96 9.44
N CYS A 65 -10.27 -4.52 8.36
CA CYS A 65 -9.81 -3.38 7.54
C CYS A 65 -9.88 -2.03 8.26
N VAL A 66 -10.58 -1.95 9.39
CA VAL A 66 -10.62 -0.80 10.31
C VAL A 66 -9.63 -0.96 11.48
N GLY A 67 -9.19 -2.20 11.75
CA GLY A 67 -8.38 -2.63 12.88
C GLY A 67 -8.98 -3.86 13.59
N PRO A 68 -8.22 -4.53 14.48
CA PRO A 68 -8.67 -5.70 15.23
C PRO A 68 -9.49 -5.32 16.48
N ASP A 69 -10.03 -6.33 17.16
CA ASP A 69 -10.54 -6.30 18.55
C ASP A 69 -11.65 -5.28 18.87
N ILE A 70 -12.36 -4.81 17.83
CA ILE A 70 -13.46 -3.85 17.94
C ILE A 70 -14.59 -4.45 18.78
N SER A 71 -14.77 -3.90 19.99
CA SER A 71 -15.79 -4.31 20.95
C SER A 71 -17.02 -3.40 20.89
N PHE A 72 -16.85 -2.13 20.51
CA PHE A 72 -17.90 -1.11 20.53
C PHE A 72 -18.59 -0.90 19.17
N CYS A 73 -18.84 -1.98 18.43
CA CYS A 73 -19.50 -1.94 17.10
C CYS A 73 -20.82 -1.16 17.07
N SER A 74 -21.58 -1.15 18.17
CA SER A 74 -22.83 -0.39 18.32
C SER A 74 -22.68 1.13 18.26
N CYS A 75 -21.47 1.68 18.40
CA CYS A 75 -21.18 3.11 18.32
C CYS A 75 -21.05 3.63 16.88
N PHE A 76 -20.90 2.71 15.91
CA PHE A 76 -20.69 3.01 14.49
C PHE A 76 -22.00 3.13 13.70
N CYS A 77 -22.01 4.01 12.71
CA CYS A 77 -23.11 4.25 11.77
C CYS A 77 -22.55 4.66 10.39
N LEU A 78 -23.37 4.59 9.34
CA LEU A 78 -23.02 5.02 7.99
C LEU A 78 -23.58 6.41 7.70
N LEU A 79 -22.72 7.33 7.28
CA LEU A 79 -23.10 8.65 6.80
C LEU A 79 -23.06 8.67 5.27
N LEU A 80 -24.23 8.74 4.65
CA LEU A 80 -24.39 9.02 3.22
C LEU A 80 -24.27 10.52 2.97
N LYS A 81 -23.35 10.91 2.09
CA LYS A 81 -23.12 12.31 1.68
C LYS A 81 -23.34 12.45 0.19
N HIS A 82 -24.04 13.50 -0.22
CA HIS A 82 -24.02 13.93 -1.61
C HIS A 82 -22.76 14.77 -1.88
N LEU A 83 -22.05 14.51 -2.97
CA LEU A 83 -20.77 15.15 -3.28
C LEU A 83 -20.92 16.53 -3.96
N LYS A 84 -22.15 16.92 -4.34
CA LYS A 84 -22.45 18.18 -5.04
C LYS A 84 -23.33 19.16 -4.26
N SER A 85 -23.86 18.78 -3.09
CA SER A 85 -24.63 19.66 -2.20
C SER A 85 -24.14 19.53 -0.75
N SER A 86 -24.74 20.25 0.19
CA SER A 86 -24.49 20.12 1.62
C SER A 86 -25.21 18.92 2.27
N GLU A 87 -25.89 18.10 1.48
CA GLU A 87 -26.84 17.09 1.91
C GLU A 87 -26.19 15.83 2.50
N LYS A 88 -26.77 15.37 3.61
CA LYS A 88 -26.24 14.33 4.49
C LYS A 88 -27.38 13.54 5.11
N HIS A 89 -27.33 12.21 4.98
CA HIS A 89 -28.28 11.27 5.57
C HIS A 89 -27.52 10.23 6.40
N TRP A 90 -27.82 10.13 7.68
CA TRP A 90 -27.36 9.03 8.52
C TRP A 90 -28.26 7.82 8.28
N LEU A 91 -27.65 6.72 7.86
CA LEU A 91 -28.36 5.51 7.46
C LEU A 91 -28.65 4.65 8.68
N HIS A 92 -29.89 4.71 9.15
CA HIS A 92 -30.39 3.88 10.24
C HIS A 92 -30.14 2.39 9.98
N ARG A 93 -29.76 1.63 11.01
CA ARG A 93 -29.33 0.22 10.87
C ARG A 93 -30.41 -0.70 10.27
N ASP A 94 -31.69 -0.39 10.48
CA ASP A 94 -32.84 -1.15 9.93
C ASP A 94 -33.28 -0.65 8.53
N LEU A 95 -32.42 0.07 7.80
CA LEU A 95 -32.66 0.50 6.42
C LEU A 95 -32.17 -0.58 5.44
N THR A 96 -33.07 -1.14 4.65
CA THR A 96 -32.70 -2.14 3.62
C THR A 96 -32.06 -1.50 2.39
N MET A 97 -31.25 -2.27 1.65
CA MET A 97 -30.69 -1.82 0.36
C MET A 97 -31.76 -1.39 -0.65
N SER A 98 -32.94 -2.03 -0.66
CA SER A 98 -34.09 -1.57 -1.44
C SER A 98 -34.62 -0.21 -0.98
N GLU A 99 -34.81 0.01 0.33
CA GLU A 99 -35.23 1.32 0.86
C GLU A 99 -34.20 2.41 0.56
N LEU A 100 -32.91 2.14 0.76
CA LEU A 100 -31.78 3.03 0.46
C LEU A 100 -31.76 3.46 -1.02
N THR A 101 -31.81 2.49 -1.93
CA THR A 101 -31.74 2.75 -3.38
C THR A 101 -32.97 3.52 -3.86
N LEU A 102 -34.17 3.17 -3.36
CA LEU A 102 -35.42 3.86 -3.68
C LEU A 102 -35.48 5.29 -3.14
N ARG A 103 -34.97 5.53 -1.91
CA ARG A 103 -35.05 6.84 -1.25
C ARG A 103 -34.04 7.86 -1.78
N TYR A 104 -32.78 7.46 -1.99
CA TYR A 104 -31.70 8.44 -2.21
C TYR A 104 -31.08 8.32 -3.62
N GLU A 105 -30.77 7.11 -4.10
CA GLU A 105 -30.08 6.92 -5.38
C GLU A 105 -30.98 7.01 -6.63
N GLN A 106 -32.30 7.00 -6.47
CA GLN A 106 -33.20 7.38 -7.58
C GLN A 106 -33.26 8.90 -7.83
N GLN A 107 -32.73 9.72 -6.91
CA GLN A 107 -32.72 11.19 -7.05
C GLN A 107 -31.44 11.71 -7.74
N HIS A 108 -30.31 11.03 -7.53
CA HIS A 108 -28.97 11.45 -7.95
C HIS A 108 -28.13 10.23 -8.38
N LEU A 109 -27.17 10.42 -9.30
CA LEU A 109 -26.37 9.31 -9.82
C LEU A 109 -25.53 8.67 -8.71
N GLU A 110 -25.34 7.34 -8.75
CA GLU A 110 -24.59 6.60 -7.72
C GLU A 110 -23.17 7.16 -7.47
N ALA A 111 -22.50 7.64 -8.52
CA ALA A 111 -21.18 8.29 -8.44
C ALA A 111 -21.18 9.70 -7.80
N GLU A 112 -22.36 10.29 -7.54
CA GLU A 112 -22.52 11.55 -6.81
C GLU A 112 -22.69 11.31 -5.30
N TRP A 113 -22.89 10.05 -4.88
CA TRP A 113 -23.01 9.65 -3.48
C TRP A 113 -21.70 9.12 -2.91
N ARG A 114 -21.51 9.29 -1.60
CA ARG A 114 -20.40 8.73 -0.82
C ARG A 114 -20.88 8.20 0.52
N TYR A 115 -20.53 6.95 0.80
CA TYR A 115 -20.74 6.31 2.10
C TYR A 115 -19.47 6.48 2.95
N ASP A 116 -19.58 7.10 4.13
CA ASP A 116 -18.51 7.18 5.14
C ASP A 116 -18.94 6.43 6.41
N LEU A 117 -18.17 5.40 6.82
CA LEU A 117 -18.29 4.76 8.13
C LEU A 117 -17.81 5.73 9.22
N ARG A 118 -18.59 5.93 10.28
CA ARG A 118 -18.30 6.90 11.33
C ARG A 118 -18.78 6.42 12.70
N ILE A 119 -18.10 6.85 13.76
CA ILE A 119 -18.64 6.74 15.13
C ILE A 119 -19.61 7.90 15.33
N ARG A 120 -20.83 7.60 15.80
CA ARG A 120 -21.89 8.61 16.02
C ARG A 120 -22.41 8.62 17.45
N TYR A 121 -22.66 7.44 18.01
CA TYR A 121 -23.25 7.30 19.34
C TYR A 121 -22.11 7.11 20.34
N ILE A 122 -21.81 8.13 21.14
CA ILE A 122 -20.57 8.22 21.91
C ILE A 122 -20.89 8.04 23.41
N PRO A 123 -20.35 7.01 24.10
CA PRO A 123 -20.60 6.83 25.53
C PRO A 123 -20.17 8.06 26.35
N SER A 124 -20.88 8.36 27.46
CA SER A 124 -20.56 9.49 28.34
C SER A 124 -19.12 9.45 28.87
N ASP A 125 -18.69 8.29 29.36
CA ASP A 125 -17.28 8.01 29.63
C ASP A 125 -16.65 7.18 28.49
N PHE A 126 -16.57 7.76 27.28
CA PHE A 126 -15.90 7.09 26.15
C PHE A 126 -14.39 6.93 26.38
N MET A 127 -13.77 7.78 27.21
CA MET A 127 -12.32 7.77 27.43
C MET A 127 -11.88 6.52 28.21
N GLU A 128 -12.60 6.15 29.28
CA GLU A 128 -12.34 4.89 29.97
C GLU A 128 -12.99 3.69 29.27
N LYS A 129 -14.15 3.84 28.60
CA LYS A 129 -14.78 2.70 27.89
C LYS A 129 -14.02 2.23 26.65
N PHE A 130 -13.49 3.13 25.82
CA PHE A 130 -12.69 2.76 24.64
C PHE A 130 -11.20 2.52 24.99
N LYS A 131 -10.83 2.51 26.27
CA LYS A 131 -9.43 2.39 26.73
C LYS A 131 -8.78 1.07 26.32
N ASP A 132 -9.54 -0.01 26.42
CA ASP A 132 -9.11 -1.36 26.04
C ASP A 132 -9.42 -1.66 24.56
N ASP A 133 -10.50 -1.08 24.01
CA ASP A 133 -10.77 -1.05 22.55
C ASP A 133 -9.98 0.06 21.86
N ARG A 134 -8.67 -0.17 21.76
CA ARG A 134 -7.71 0.77 21.17
C ARG A 134 -8.04 1.12 19.72
N THR A 135 -8.68 0.22 18.97
CA THR A 135 -9.13 0.45 17.59
C THR A 135 -10.25 1.49 17.54
N THR A 136 -11.30 1.34 18.34
CA THR A 136 -12.39 2.32 18.43
C THR A 136 -11.90 3.69 18.94
N MET A 137 -11.02 3.70 19.96
CA MET A 137 -10.41 4.94 20.46
C MET A 137 -9.64 5.69 19.36
N LEU A 138 -8.81 4.97 18.61
CA LEU A 138 -8.00 5.50 17.53
C LEU A 138 -8.85 5.96 16.33
N TYR A 139 -9.89 5.21 15.98
CA TYR A 139 -10.84 5.60 14.92
C TYR A 139 -11.58 6.89 15.29
N PHE A 140 -12.05 7.00 16.54
CA PHE A 140 -12.70 8.21 17.03
C PHE A 140 -11.74 9.40 17.05
N TYR A 141 -10.49 9.18 17.48
CA TYR A 141 -9.44 10.19 17.42
C TYR A 141 -9.20 10.70 15.98
N GLN A 142 -9.04 9.79 15.01
CA GLN A 142 -8.87 10.15 13.60
C GLN A 142 -10.09 10.93 13.07
N GLN A 143 -11.30 10.56 13.46
CA GLN A 143 -12.54 11.23 13.06
C GLN A 143 -12.59 12.67 13.56
N VAL A 144 -12.42 12.87 14.87
CA VAL A 144 -12.45 14.20 15.50
C VAL A 144 -11.31 15.08 14.96
N ARG A 145 -10.11 14.52 14.77
CA ARG A 145 -8.96 15.18 14.13
C ARG A 145 -9.24 15.57 12.67
N ASN A 146 -9.88 14.70 11.88
CA ASN A 146 -10.25 15.00 10.50
C ASN A 146 -11.25 16.15 10.44
N ASP A 147 -12.31 16.09 11.25
CA ASP A 147 -13.37 17.09 11.24
C ASP A 147 -12.84 18.45 11.75
N TYR A 148 -11.96 18.45 12.74
CA TYR A 148 -11.17 19.62 13.13
C TYR A 148 -10.42 20.22 11.94
N MET A 149 -9.57 19.44 11.26
CA MET A 149 -8.76 19.91 10.13
C MET A 149 -9.60 20.42 8.95
N GLN A 150 -10.80 19.88 8.72
CA GLN A 150 -11.67 20.29 7.61
C GLN A 150 -12.61 21.46 7.94
N GLN A 151 -13.03 21.64 9.20
CA GLN A 151 -14.17 22.51 9.53
C GLN A 151 -13.91 23.51 10.68
N TYR A 152 -12.86 23.34 11.48
CA TYR A 152 -12.60 24.14 12.70
C TYR A 152 -11.17 24.65 12.84
N ALA A 153 -10.19 24.13 12.10
CA ALA A 153 -8.79 24.54 12.22
C ALA A 153 -8.52 26.00 11.83
N SER A 154 -9.41 26.64 11.05
CA SER A 154 -9.41 28.07 10.75
C SER A 154 -10.19 28.94 11.77
N LYS A 155 -10.80 28.33 12.79
CA LYS A 155 -11.57 28.99 13.86
C LYS A 155 -10.85 28.99 15.21
N VAL A 156 -9.79 28.19 15.36
CA VAL A 156 -8.95 28.15 16.57
C VAL A 156 -7.82 29.17 16.50
N SER A 157 -7.22 29.52 17.63
CA SER A 157 -6.02 30.36 17.67
C SER A 157 -4.77 29.61 17.20
N ASP A 158 -3.79 30.34 16.66
CA ASP A 158 -2.48 29.80 16.27
C ASP A 158 -1.84 28.95 17.36
N GLY A 159 -1.94 29.39 18.63
CA GLY A 159 -1.43 28.65 19.78
C GLY A 159 -2.09 27.29 19.97
N MET A 160 -3.42 27.21 19.81
CA MET A 160 -4.14 25.94 19.92
C MET A 160 -3.91 25.05 18.70
N ALA A 161 -3.81 25.62 17.49
CA ALA A 161 -3.41 24.87 16.30
C ALA A 161 -1.98 24.30 16.41
N LEU A 162 -1.04 25.06 16.97
CA LEU A 162 0.31 24.59 17.31
C LEU A 162 0.26 23.45 18.33
N GLN A 163 -0.54 23.57 19.39
CA GLN A 163 -0.67 22.52 20.41
C GLN A 163 -1.25 21.21 19.84
N LEU A 164 -2.37 21.29 19.13
CA LEU A 164 -3.05 20.14 18.52
C LEU A 164 -2.15 19.44 17.48
N GLY A 165 -1.47 20.21 16.63
CA GLY A 165 -0.52 19.67 15.66
C GLY A 165 0.72 19.05 16.30
N CYS A 166 1.27 19.63 17.38
CA CYS A 166 2.40 19.04 18.10
C CYS A 166 2.02 17.75 18.85
N LEU A 167 0.80 17.66 19.39
CA LEU A 167 0.26 16.43 19.98
C LEU A 167 0.11 15.32 18.92
N GLU A 168 -0.37 15.66 17.73
CA GLU A 168 -0.41 14.70 16.61
C GLU A 168 0.99 14.30 16.15
N ILE A 169 1.95 15.21 15.98
CA ILE A 169 3.34 14.85 15.63
C ILE A 169 3.91 13.87 16.67
N ARG A 170 3.63 14.08 17.97
CA ARG A 170 4.05 13.15 19.03
C ARG A 170 3.38 11.78 18.93
N ARG A 171 2.06 11.73 18.67
CA ARG A 171 1.32 10.46 18.50
C ARG A 171 1.77 9.70 17.25
N PHE A 172 1.94 10.41 16.15
CA PHE A 172 2.30 9.89 14.82
C PHE A 172 3.70 9.28 14.84
N PHE A 173 4.71 10.04 15.28
CA PHE A 173 6.08 9.53 15.42
C PHE A 173 6.30 8.95 16.82
N LYS A 174 5.56 7.89 17.19
CA LYS A 174 5.59 7.28 18.52
C LYS A 174 7.01 7.00 19.04
N ASP A 175 7.92 6.56 18.15
CA ASP A 175 9.31 6.20 18.44
C ASP A 175 10.34 7.33 18.21
N ILE A 176 9.90 8.59 18.05
CA ILE A 176 10.83 9.72 18.00
C ILE A 176 11.45 9.97 19.39
N ASN A 177 12.76 10.22 19.43
CA ASN A 177 13.43 10.69 20.63
C ASN A 177 12.79 12.02 21.10
N PRO A 178 12.65 12.28 22.42
CA PRO A 178 12.07 13.53 22.92
C PRO A 178 12.68 14.82 22.34
N ASN A 179 14.00 14.82 22.12
CA ASN A 179 14.76 15.93 21.52
C ASN A 179 14.84 15.81 19.98
N GLY A 180 14.11 14.88 19.37
CA GLY A 180 14.26 14.47 17.97
C GLY A 180 13.94 15.56 16.95
N LEU A 181 13.08 16.53 17.29
CA LEU A 181 12.77 17.69 16.43
C LEU A 181 13.69 18.89 16.66
N GLU A 182 14.53 18.90 17.71
CA GLU A 182 15.52 19.97 17.93
C GLU A 182 16.57 19.99 16.82
N LYS A 183 16.93 18.80 16.31
CA LYS A 183 17.82 18.65 15.17
C LYS A 183 17.18 19.24 13.91
N LYS A 184 17.79 20.31 13.40
CA LYS A 184 17.38 21.02 12.16
C LYS A 184 17.12 20.07 10.99
N SER A 185 17.97 19.06 10.80
CA SER A 185 17.83 18.02 9.76
C SER A 185 16.51 17.27 9.84
N ASN A 186 16.10 16.89 11.05
CA ASN A 186 14.93 16.04 11.29
C ASN A 186 13.63 16.83 11.07
N PHE A 187 13.63 18.12 11.44
CA PHE A 187 12.55 19.02 11.07
C PHE A 187 12.50 19.25 9.56
N GLU A 188 13.64 19.44 8.89
CA GLU A 188 13.70 19.61 7.43
C GLU A 188 13.32 18.33 6.66
N GLN A 189 13.44 17.15 7.28
CA GLN A 189 12.91 15.89 6.77
C GLN A 189 11.38 15.85 6.91
N LEU A 190 10.84 16.15 8.09
CA LEU A 190 9.40 16.27 8.34
C LEU A 190 8.72 17.26 7.35
N GLU A 191 9.36 18.42 7.16
CA GLU A 191 8.88 19.51 6.29
C GLU A 191 8.90 19.15 4.79
N LYS A 192 9.76 18.22 4.36
CA LYS A 192 9.91 17.83 2.94
C LYS A 192 9.27 16.49 2.56
N GLU A 193 9.41 15.46 3.40
CA GLU A 193 9.02 14.08 3.07
C GLU A 193 7.59 13.75 3.52
N VAL A 194 7.08 14.46 4.54
CA VAL A 194 5.75 14.20 5.13
C VAL A 194 4.80 15.39 4.92
N GLY A 195 5.33 16.61 5.00
CA GLY A 195 4.56 17.85 4.83
C GLY A 195 3.97 18.35 6.14
N LEU A 196 4.05 19.66 6.38
CA LEU A 196 3.50 20.28 7.60
C LEU A 196 1.97 20.39 7.57
N ASP A 197 1.34 20.40 6.39
CA ASP A 197 -0.12 20.51 6.25
C ASP A 197 -0.89 19.22 6.58
N LEU A 198 -0.18 18.11 6.83
CA LEU A 198 -0.74 16.93 7.51
C LEU A 198 -1.05 17.21 8.99
N PHE A 199 -0.30 18.12 9.62
CA PHE A 199 -0.28 18.37 11.07
C PHE A 199 -0.87 19.72 11.48
N PHE A 200 -0.77 20.74 10.62
CA PHE A 200 -1.16 22.12 10.92
C PHE A 200 -2.06 22.70 9.81
N PRO A 201 -3.02 23.58 10.13
CA PRO A 201 -3.80 24.30 9.12
C PRO A 201 -2.91 25.15 8.20
N ARG A 202 -3.31 25.28 6.94
CA ARG A 202 -2.55 26.04 5.93
C ARG A 202 -2.52 27.53 6.26
N GLU A 203 -3.54 28.02 6.94
CA GLU A 203 -3.67 29.34 7.53
C GLU A 203 -2.49 29.63 8.48
N LEU A 204 -2.25 28.74 9.46
CA LEU A 204 -1.12 28.83 10.39
C LEU A 204 0.22 28.76 9.64
N ILE A 205 0.38 27.81 8.71
CA ILE A 205 1.63 27.64 7.94
C ILE A 205 1.95 28.90 7.12
N ASN A 206 0.95 29.50 6.48
CA ASN A 206 1.12 30.68 5.62
C ASN A 206 1.26 31.99 6.42
N SER A 207 0.71 32.06 7.64
CA SER A 207 0.76 33.27 8.49
C SER A 207 2.16 33.61 9.01
N MET A 208 3.07 32.63 9.08
CA MET A 208 4.39 32.78 9.72
C MET A 208 5.54 32.43 8.77
N LYS A 209 6.68 33.11 8.93
CA LYS A 209 7.91 32.75 8.20
C LYS A 209 8.36 31.33 8.63
N PRO A 210 8.84 30.44 7.74
CA PRO A 210 9.18 29.06 8.11
C PRO A 210 10.16 28.93 9.30
N LYS A 211 11.14 29.85 9.41
CA LYS A 211 12.09 29.92 10.54
C LYS A 211 11.45 30.29 11.89
N GLN A 212 10.31 30.98 11.87
CA GLN A 212 9.49 31.30 13.05
C GLN A 212 8.57 30.12 13.40
N LEU A 213 7.84 29.58 12.42
CA LEU A 213 6.99 28.41 12.59
C LEU A 213 7.78 27.23 13.17
N ARG A 214 8.95 26.92 12.60
CA ARG A 214 9.87 25.87 13.09
C ARG A 214 10.22 26.04 14.57
N ARG A 215 10.55 27.25 15.01
CA ARG A 215 10.88 27.54 16.42
C ARG A 215 9.68 27.31 17.34
N LEU A 216 8.49 27.75 16.93
CA LEU A 216 7.27 27.59 17.72
C LEU A 216 6.83 26.12 17.82
N VAL A 217 6.95 25.35 16.73
CA VAL A 217 6.70 23.90 16.74
C VAL A 217 7.73 23.18 17.62
N GLN A 218 9.02 23.50 17.51
CA GLN A 218 10.07 22.92 18.38
C GLN A 218 9.80 23.20 19.87
N GLN A 219 9.51 24.46 20.22
CA GLN A 219 9.21 24.89 21.60
C GLN A 219 7.92 24.24 22.14
N THR A 220 6.88 24.13 21.33
CA THR A 220 5.59 23.52 21.74
C THR A 220 5.73 22.00 21.88
N PHE A 221 6.47 21.34 20.98
CA PHE A 221 6.70 19.90 21.01
C PHE A 221 7.48 19.44 22.24
N GLN A 222 8.44 20.23 22.75
CA GLN A 222 9.18 19.90 23.97
C GLN A 222 8.23 19.58 25.15
N GLY A 223 7.12 20.31 25.30
CA GLY A 223 6.11 20.08 26.35
C GLY A 223 5.30 18.78 26.20
N TYR A 224 5.35 18.12 25.04
CA TYR A 224 4.67 16.85 24.76
C TYR A 224 5.64 15.69 24.46
N SER A 225 6.93 15.98 24.38
CA SER A 225 8.01 15.09 23.92
C SER A 225 8.08 13.73 24.60
N THR A 226 7.64 13.63 25.87
CA THR A 226 7.65 12.42 26.69
C THR A 226 6.33 11.65 26.72
N LEU A 227 5.26 12.17 26.12
CA LEU A 227 3.93 11.54 26.17
C LEU A 227 3.87 10.24 25.36
N LYS A 228 3.04 9.29 25.80
CA LYS A 228 2.62 8.11 25.03
C LYS A 228 1.44 8.44 24.10
N GLN A 229 1.18 7.61 23.09
CA GLN A 229 0.13 7.86 22.09
C GLN A 229 -1.25 8.13 22.72
N ASP A 230 -1.65 7.33 23.70
CA ASP A 230 -2.98 7.42 24.34
C ASP A 230 -3.11 8.69 25.18
N GLN A 231 -2.00 9.12 25.80
CA GLN A 231 -1.89 10.41 26.48
C GLN A 231 -1.96 11.58 25.49
N CYS A 232 -1.39 11.44 24.28
CA CYS A 232 -1.53 12.44 23.23
C CYS A 232 -2.98 12.53 22.72
N MET A 233 -3.67 11.40 22.53
CA MET A 233 -5.07 11.37 22.14
C MET A 233 -5.96 12.01 23.22
N THR A 234 -5.80 11.61 24.49
CA THR A 234 -6.48 12.23 25.64
C THR A 234 -6.25 13.74 25.69
N ARG A 235 -5.00 14.19 25.61
CA ARG A 235 -4.65 15.63 25.62
C ARG A 235 -5.24 16.39 24.44
N PHE A 236 -5.27 15.79 23.25
CA PHE A 236 -5.87 16.41 22.06
C PHE A 236 -7.39 16.58 22.25
N PHE A 237 -8.08 15.54 22.72
CA PHE A 237 -9.50 15.60 23.07
C PHE A 237 -9.79 16.68 24.13
N THR A 238 -9.01 16.75 25.23
CA THR A 238 -9.18 17.76 26.28
C THR A 238 -8.87 19.18 25.82
N THR A 239 -7.89 19.38 24.93
CA THR A 239 -7.58 20.70 24.35
C THR A 239 -8.68 21.15 23.40
N LEU A 240 -9.11 20.29 22.46
CA LEU A 240 -10.12 20.65 21.46
C LEU A 240 -11.50 20.94 22.09
N ALA A 241 -11.86 20.23 23.17
CA ALA A 241 -13.11 20.42 23.90
C ALA A 241 -13.31 21.85 24.45
N GLN A 242 -12.24 22.65 24.59
CA GLN A 242 -12.29 24.03 25.05
C GLN A 242 -12.90 24.99 24.01
N CYS A 243 -13.05 24.56 22.75
CA CYS A 243 -13.58 25.38 21.66
C CYS A 243 -14.55 24.66 20.72
N TYR A 244 -14.62 23.33 20.76
CA TYR A 244 -15.47 22.53 19.89
C TYR A 244 -15.99 21.28 20.62
N SER A 245 -17.32 21.15 20.69
CA SER A 245 -17.97 19.93 21.17
C SER A 245 -18.03 18.90 20.03
N TYR A 246 -17.21 17.86 20.14
CA TYR A 246 -17.15 16.73 19.19
C TYR A 246 -17.92 15.49 19.68
N THR A 247 -18.58 15.57 20.85
CA THR A 247 -19.43 14.51 21.42
C THR A 247 -20.93 14.80 21.28
N GLN A 248 -21.31 15.96 20.75
CA GLN A 248 -22.69 16.43 20.65
C GLN A 248 -22.98 16.93 19.23
N GLU A 249 -24.20 16.70 18.74
CA GLU A 249 -24.74 17.34 17.53
C GLU A 249 -25.80 18.37 17.95
N SER A 250 -25.74 19.59 17.40
CA SER A 250 -26.69 20.67 17.68
C SER A 250 -27.60 20.94 16.48
N PHE A 251 -28.91 21.07 16.74
CA PHE A 251 -29.94 21.22 15.70
C PHE A 251 -30.85 22.42 15.97
N ALA A 252 -30.78 23.43 15.11
CA ALA A 252 -31.70 24.56 15.11
C ALA A 252 -33.12 24.10 14.74
N CYS A 253 -34.06 24.33 15.64
CA CYS A 253 -35.45 23.88 15.54
C CYS A 253 -36.43 24.84 16.25
N GLN A 254 -37.73 24.58 16.13
CA GLN A 254 -38.79 25.39 16.76
C GLN A 254 -39.64 24.52 17.68
N LEU A 255 -39.79 24.91 18.95
CA LEU A 255 -40.68 24.22 19.89
C LEU A 255 -42.15 24.42 19.51
N VAL A 256 -42.89 23.31 19.43
CA VAL A 256 -44.33 23.30 19.09
C VAL A 256 -45.23 23.66 20.28
N HIS A 257 -44.69 23.60 21.51
CA HIS A 257 -45.44 23.83 22.74
C HIS A 257 -45.00 25.12 23.43
N GLY A 258 -45.58 26.25 23.00
CA GLY A 258 -45.34 27.57 23.58
C GLY A 258 -45.59 28.71 22.58
N TRP A 259 -44.97 29.86 22.84
CA TRP A 259 -44.62 30.78 21.75
C TRP A 259 -43.58 30.07 20.87
N SER A 260 -43.64 30.23 19.55
CA SER A 260 -42.79 29.50 18.59
C SER A 260 -41.33 29.98 18.64
N LEU A 261 -40.62 29.56 19.68
CA LEU A 261 -39.24 29.94 19.96
C LEU A 261 -38.29 29.06 19.14
N THR A 262 -37.45 29.70 18.33
CA THR A 262 -36.30 29.04 17.71
C THR A 262 -35.26 28.75 18.79
N ILE A 263 -34.81 27.50 18.85
CA ILE A 263 -33.84 26.99 19.83
C ILE A 263 -32.83 26.07 19.13
N ASP A 264 -31.69 25.84 19.74
CA ASP A 264 -30.84 24.69 19.40
C ASP A 264 -31.16 23.53 20.35
N LEU A 265 -31.49 22.36 19.79
CA LEU A 265 -31.44 21.10 20.54
C LEU A 265 -30.03 20.51 20.43
N VAL A 266 -29.36 20.40 21.57
CA VAL A 266 -28.04 19.78 21.74
C VAL A 266 -28.25 18.33 22.17
N ILE A 267 -27.77 17.38 21.39
CA ILE A 267 -27.96 15.94 21.61
C ILE A 267 -26.59 15.27 21.67
N GLY A 268 -26.29 14.59 22.78
CA GLY A 268 -25.05 13.84 22.99
C GLY A 268 -25.12 13.01 24.27
N PRO A 269 -24.00 12.51 24.82
CA PRO A 269 -24.01 11.57 25.95
C PRO A 269 -24.77 12.03 27.21
N GLU A 270 -24.86 13.34 27.44
CA GLU A 270 -25.55 13.94 28.59
C GLU A 270 -27.08 14.07 28.40
N GLY A 271 -27.63 13.42 27.35
CA GLY A 271 -29.05 13.44 27.02
C GLY A 271 -29.43 14.45 25.94
N ILE A 272 -30.71 14.84 25.96
CA ILE A 272 -31.30 15.84 25.07
C ILE A 272 -31.42 17.15 25.85
N SER A 273 -30.73 18.20 25.40
CA SER A 273 -30.74 19.52 26.04
C SER A 273 -31.21 20.64 25.10
N GLN A 274 -31.85 21.66 25.65
CA GLN A 274 -32.18 22.90 24.96
C GLN A 274 -31.08 23.95 25.22
N GLN A 275 -30.70 24.68 24.18
CA GLN A 275 -29.87 25.88 24.27
C GLN A 275 -30.51 27.05 23.50
N THR A 276 -30.39 28.25 24.06
CA THR A 276 -30.66 29.53 23.37
C THR A 276 -29.37 30.34 23.29
N GLU A 277 -29.31 31.35 22.43
CA GLU A 277 -28.11 32.19 22.24
C GLU A 277 -27.50 32.65 23.57
N ASN A 278 -26.22 32.30 23.78
CA ASN A 278 -25.41 32.62 24.97
C ASN A 278 -25.91 32.05 26.32
N SER A 279 -26.80 31.06 26.33
CA SER A 279 -27.22 30.34 27.54
C SER A 279 -26.43 29.04 27.78
N THR A 280 -26.39 28.56 29.03
CA THR A 280 -25.97 27.19 29.36
C THR A 280 -27.05 26.18 28.96
N PRO A 281 -26.72 25.03 28.33
CA PRO A 281 -27.71 24.02 27.98
C PRO A 281 -28.53 23.52 29.18
N VAL A 282 -29.84 23.38 28.98
CA VAL A 282 -30.79 22.88 29.97
C VAL A 282 -31.27 21.50 29.53
N CYS A 283 -31.00 20.46 30.32
CA CYS A 283 -31.44 19.10 30.00
C CYS A 283 -32.97 19.00 30.03
N LEU A 284 -33.53 18.40 28.97
CA LEU A 284 -34.96 18.13 28.80
C LEU A 284 -35.31 16.66 29.13
N ALA A 285 -34.45 15.71 28.74
CA ALA A 285 -34.63 14.28 28.96
C ALA A 285 -33.32 13.48 28.80
N MET A 286 -33.19 12.40 29.58
CA MET A 286 -32.20 11.33 29.37
C MET A 286 -32.74 10.28 28.41
N PHE A 287 -31.87 9.57 27.67
CA PHE A 287 -32.30 8.57 26.68
C PHE A 287 -33.02 7.37 27.32
N SER A 288 -32.61 6.98 28.52
CA SER A 288 -33.32 6.04 29.41
C SER A 288 -34.80 6.36 29.61
N GLN A 289 -35.23 7.63 29.49
CA GLN A 289 -36.63 8.05 29.62
C GLN A 289 -37.41 8.05 28.29
N VAL A 290 -36.76 7.83 27.13
CA VAL A 290 -37.43 7.91 25.82
C VAL A 290 -38.24 6.65 25.55
N CYS A 291 -39.54 6.80 25.34
CA CYS A 291 -40.47 5.71 25.04
C CYS A 291 -40.53 5.38 23.54
N SER A 292 -40.68 6.40 22.70
CA SER A 292 -40.85 6.24 21.25
C SER A 292 -40.62 7.54 20.47
N ILE A 293 -40.10 7.41 19.26
CA ILE A 293 -39.72 8.51 18.37
C ILE A 293 -40.54 8.42 17.08
N SER A 294 -41.02 9.55 16.55
CA SER A 294 -41.73 9.60 15.27
C SER A 294 -41.47 10.89 14.50
N CYS A 295 -41.33 10.77 13.18
CA CYS A 295 -41.12 11.90 12.25
C CYS A 295 -42.25 11.97 11.22
N SER A 296 -42.71 13.19 10.90
CA SER A 296 -43.69 13.42 9.84
C SER A 296 -43.36 14.70 9.07
N ALA A 297 -43.39 14.65 7.74
CA ALA A 297 -43.23 15.83 6.89
C ALA A 297 -44.46 16.75 6.98
N GLU A 298 -44.23 18.07 7.01
CA GLU A 298 -45.26 19.10 6.94
C GLU A 298 -45.47 19.57 5.49
N SER A 299 -46.62 20.17 5.20
CA SER A 299 -47.00 20.60 3.85
C SER A 299 -46.19 21.78 3.29
N ASP A 300 -45.38 22.43 4.11
CA ASP A 300 -44.49 23.55 3.74
C ASP A 300 -43.03 23.12 3.50
N GLY A 301 -42.73 21.82 3.58
CA GLY A 301 -41.40 21.25 3.41
C GLY A 301 -40.59 21.07 4.70
N ARG A 302 -41.06 21.60 5.84
CA ARG A 302 -40.52 21.30 7.17
C ARG A 302 -40.89 19.86 7.59
N ALA A 303 -40.40 19.43 8.74
CA ALA A 303 -40.87 18.22 9.37
C ALA A 303 -41.04 18.40 10.88
N LEU A 304 -42.01 17.68 11.45
CA LEU A 304 -42.23 17.53 12.88
C LEU A 304 -41.49 16.28 13.37
N LEU A 305 -40.63 16.46 14.36
CA LEU A 305 -40.05 15.39 15.20
C LEU A 305 -40.81 15.36 16.53
N THR A 306 -41.28 14.19 16.94
CA THR A 306 -41.97 13.97 18.22
C THR A 306 -41.28 12.87 19.01
N VAL A 307 -40.84 13.18 20.23
CA VAL A 307 -40.17 12.27 21.16
C VAL A 307 -41.02 12.11 22.41
N HIS A 308 -41.51 10.90 22.64
CA HIS A 308 -42.30 10.57 23.83
C HIS A 308 -41.37 10.26 24.99
N ILE A 309 -41.58 10.93 26.13
CA ILE A 309 -40.73 10.86 27.32
C ILE A 309 -41.56 10.34 28.50
N GLU A 310 -41.03 9.37 29.23
CA GLU A 310 -41.70 8.76 30.38
C GLU A 310 -41.97 9.81 31.49
N GLY A 311 -43.20 9.81 32.02
CA GLY A 311 -43.66 10.77 33.02
C GLY A 311 -43.95 12.19 32.50
N ALA A 312 -43.61 12.52 31.25
CA ALA A 312 -43.94 13.81 30.66
C ALA A 312 -45.45 13.92 30.32
N LYS A 313 -46.07 15.07 30.59
CA LYS A 313 -47.50 15.32 30.30
C LYS A 313 -47.79 15.54 28.81
N GLN A 314 -46.78 15.91 28.04
CA GLN A 314 -46.80 16.12 26.59
C GLN A 314 -45.45 15.65 26.01
N PRO A 315 -45.40 15.13 24.77
CA PRO A 315 -44.15 14.72 24.14
C PRO A 315 -43.32 15.94 23.72
N LEU A 316 -42.00 15.80 23.72
CA LEU A 316 -41.09 16.81 23.17
C LEU A 316 -41.30 16.87 21.65
N SER A 317 -41.88 17.98 21.19
CA SER A 317 -42.35 18.17 19.82
C SER A 317 -41.66 19.39 19.22
N VAL A 318 -40.90 19.19 18.14
CA VAL A 318 -40.12 20.25 17.47
C VAL A 318 -40.26 20.20 15.95
N ASN A 319 -40.39 21.38 15.33
CA ASN A 319 -40.35 21.51 13.88
C ASN A 319 -38.92 21.85 13.42
N VAL A 320 -38.47 21.16 12.37
CA VAL A 320 -37.13 21.26 11.78
C VAL A 320 -37.22 21.58 10.29
N SER A 321 -36.12 22.06 9.72
CA SER A 321 -36.07 22.61 8.36
C SER A 321 -36.35 21.60 7.23
N SER A 322 -36.23 20.29 7.46
CA SER A 322 -36.62 19.26 6.49
C SER A 322 -36.81 17.88 7.13
N LEU A 323 -37.47 16.96 6.41
CA LEU A 323 -37.59 15.56 6.82
C LEU A 323 -36.24 14.87 7.04
N ALA A 324 -35.22 15.20 6.24
CA ALA A 324 -33.87 14.66 6.41
C ALA A 324 -33.25 15.06 7.75
N VAL A 325 -33.50 16.30 8.23
CA VAL A 325 -33.07 16.71 9.58
C VAL A 325 -33.82 15.93 10.66
N ALA A 326 -35.13 15.70 10.49
CA ALA A 326 -35.91 14.89 11.43
C ALA A 326 -35.45 13.42 11.48
N GLU A 327 -35.19 12.78 10.33
CA GLU A 327 -34.63 11.42 10.27
C GLU A 327 -33.22 11.36 10.88
N ASN A 328 -32.35 12.35 10.58
CA ASN A 328 -31.00 12.45 11.17
C ASN A 328 -31.02 12.61 12.70
N MET A 329 -31.97 13.37 13.25
CA MET A 329 -32.15 13.52 14.71
C MET A 329 -32.75 12.27 15.34
N ALA A 330 -33.72 11.62 14.68
CA ALA A 330 -34.33 10.40 15.17
C ALA A 330 -33.33 9.24 15.28
N ASP A 331 -32.47 9.04 14.26
CA ASP A 331 -31.39 8.05 14.35
C ASP A 331 -30.40 8.34 15.49
N LEU A 332 -30.10 9.62 15.76
CA LEU A 332 -29.18 10.00 16.84
C LEU A 332 -29.76 9.62 18.20
N ILE A 333 -31.00 10.05 18.46
CA ILE A 333 -31.70 9.77 19.72
C ILE A 333 -31.90 8.26 19.88
N ASP A 334 -32.33 7.56 18.83
CA ASP A 334 -32.54 6.12 18.88
C ASP A 334 -31.23 5.36 19.11
N GLY A 335 -30.14 5.75 18.45
CA GLY A 335 -28.82 5.16 18.66
C GLY A 335 -28.30 5.32 20.08
N TYR A 336 -28.50 6.50 20.70
CA TYR A 336 -28.22 6.67 22.12
C TYR A 336 -29.13 5.82 23.02
N CYS A 337 -30.43 5.71 22.71
CA CYS A 337 -31.34 4.83 23.45
C CYS A 337 -30.95 3.35 23.37
N ARG A 338 -30.55 2.87 22.18
CA ARG A 338 -30.01 1.52 21.95
C ARG A 338 -28.71 1.29 22.74
N LEU A 339 -27.82 2.29 22.77
CA LEU A 339 -26.53 2.24 23.47
C LEU A 339 -26.67 2.23 25.00
N GLU A 340 -27.55 3.06 25.58
CA GLU A 340 -27.82 3.04 27.03
C GLU A 340 -28.51 1.73 27.47
N ARG A 341 -29.48 1.25 26.68
CA ARG A 341 -30.29 0.06 27.04
C ARG A 341 -29.65 -1.27 26.64
N ASN A 342 -28.48 -1.25 26.01
CA ASN A 342 -27.83 -2.41 25.38
C ASN A 342 -28.81 -3.25 24.52
N SER A 343 -29.58 -2.55 23.68
CA SER A 343 -30.72 -3.11 22.94
C SER A 343 -30.56 -2.91 21.43
N ALA A 344 -30.82 -3.95 20.65
CA ALA A 344 -30.88 -3.85 19.19
C ALA A 344 -32.19 -3.21 18.67
N ASN A 345 -33.27 -3.23 19.47
CA ASN A 345 -34.58 -2.76 19.03
C ASN A 345 -34.63 -1.23 18.90
N SER A 346 -35.08 -0.74 17.74
CA SER A 346 -35.37 0.68 17.50
C SER A 346 -36.68 1.12 18.17
N LEU A 347 -36.71 2.37 18.62
CA LEU A 347 -37.86 3.11 19.14
C LEU A 347 -38.54 3.98 18.07
N ILE A 348 -38.04 3.97 16.82
CA ILE A 348 -38.58 4.78 15.72
C ILE A 348 -39.83 4.11 15.15
N ILE A 349 -40.99 4.76 15.29
CA ILE A 349 -42.26 4.30 14.75
C ILE A 349 -42.29 4.58 13.23
N LYS A 350 -41.95 3.57 12.40
CA LYS A 350 -42.23 3.62 10.95
C LYS A 350 -43.76 3.71 10.75
N PRO A 351 -44.31 4.74 10.07
CA PRO A 351 -45.76 4.90 9.92
C PRO A 351 -46.36 3.78 9.06
N SER A 352 -47.42 3.14 9.57
CA SER A 352 -48.05 2.01 8.89
C SER A 352 -48.80 2.48 7.64
N LYS A 353 -48.20 2.32 6.46
CA LYS A 353 -48.96 2.21 5.21
C LYS A 353 -49.99 1.08 5.36
N GLY A 354 -51.18 1.28 4.80
CA GLY A 354 -52.38 0.54 5.17
C GLY A 354 -52.29 -0.98 5.02
N ARG A 355 -53.12 -1.70 5.79
CA ARG A 355 -53.33 -3.14 5.61
C ARG A 355 -54.01 -3.42 4.27
N GLU A 356 -53.22 -3.73 3.25
CA GLU A 356 -53.70 -4.56 2.14
C GLU A 356 -53.23 -6.02 2.29
N ALA A 357 -53.91 -6.92 1.59
CA ALA A 357 -54.04 -8.33 1.94
C ALA A 357 -52.74 -9.07 2.37
N ARG A 358 -52.77 -9.64 3.59
CA ARG A 358 -52.01 -10.87 3.90
C ARG A 358 -52.57 -12.02 3.07
N GLN A 359 -52.13 -12.17 1.82
CA GLN A 359 -52.14 -13.48 1.18
C GLN A 359 -50.98 -14.29 1.77
N LYS A 360 -51.29 -15.43 2.40
CA LYS A 360 -50.26 -16.37 2.83
C LYS A 360 -49.69 -17.06 1.58
N LEU A 361 -48.40 -16.89 1.31
CA LEU A 361 -47.67 -17.86 0.50
C LEU A 361 -47.60 -19.19 1.26
N PRO A 362 -47.70 -20.35 0.58
CA PRO A 362 -47.66 -21.66 1.21
C PRO A 362 -46.24 -22.08 1.57
N ASP A 363 -46.09 -22.86 2.64
CA ASP A 363 -44.83 -23.53 2.97
C ASP A 363 -44.45 -24.57 1.90
N ILE A 364 -43.23 -24.47 1.37
CA ILE A 364 -42.67 -25.40 0.36
C ILE A 364 -41.30 -25.87 0.87
N PRO A 365 -40.97 -27.17 0.80
CA PRO A 365 -40.07 -27.79 1.77
C PRO A 365 -38.58 -27.72 1.42
N LYS A 366 -37.74 -27.79 2.46
CA LYS A 366 -36.29 -28.01 2.34
C LYS A 366 -36.00 -29.36 1.65
N ARG A 367 -35.30 -29.32 0.52
CA ARG A 367 -34.53 -30.43 -0.07
C ARG A 367 -33.10 -29.94 -0.31
N GLY A 368 -32.11 -30.82 -0.18
CA GLY A 368 -30.69 -30.47 -0.26
C GLY A 368 -29.96 -31.13 -1.44
N GLY A 369 -28.86 -30.49 -1.86
CA GLY A 369 -27.90 -30.97 -2.85
C GLY A 369 -28.33 -30.80 -4.32
N PRO A 370 -27.39 -30.93 -5.29
CA PRO A 370 -25.95 -31.19 -5.13
C PRO A 370 -25.06 -29.95 -5.39
N SER A 371 -23.75 -30.11 -5.26
CA SER A 371 -22.75 -29.11 -5.69
C SER A 371 -22.71 -28.99 -7.23
N ALA A 372 -22.47 -27.78 -7.73
CA ALA A 372 -22.26 -27.50 -9.15
C ALA A 372 -21.12 -26.49 -9.33
N SER A 373 -19.96 -26.95 -9.80
CA SER A 373 -18.82 -26.10 -10.13
C SER A 373 -19.13 -25.18 -11.30
N ASN A 374 -18.85 -23.88 -11.18
CA ASN A 374 -18.94 -22.95 -12.31
C ASN A 374 -17.65 -22.10 -12.41
N LYS A 375 -17.12 -21.93 -13.63
CA LYS A 375 -15.83 -21.26 -13.86
C LYS A 375 -16.04 -19.79 -14.24
N GLY A 376 -15.35 -18.87 -13.57
CA GLY A 376 -15.32 -17.47 -13.98
C GLY A 376 -14.43 -16.56 -13.13
N SER A 377 -13.47 -15.89 -13.78
CA SER A 377 -12.67 -14.76 -13.26
C SER A 377 -11.65 -15.06 -12.13
N ASP A 378 -10.53 -15.68 -12.50
CA ASP A 378 -9.38 -16.03 -11.63
C ASP A 378 -8.59 -14.82 -11.03
N ILE A 379 -9.22 -13.66 -10.83
CA ILE A 379 -8.60 -12.43 -10.28
C ILE A 379 -9.06 -12.15 -8.84
N TYR A 380 -10.21 -12.66 -8.42
CA TYR A 380 -10.67 -12.62 -7.04
C TYR A 380 -11.11 -14.02 -6.61
N ALA A 381 -10.35 -14.66 -5.73
CA ALA A 381 -10.86 -15.78 -4.95
C ALA A 381 -11.97 -15.26 -4.02
N GLU A 382 -13.05 -16.02 -3.86
CA GLU A 382 -14.16 -15.64 -2.98
C GLU A 382 -13.69 -15.75 -1.53
N ILE A 383 -13.69 -14.64 -0.79
CA ILE A 383 -13.42 -14.64 0.66
C ILE A 383 -14.61 -15.36 1.35
N PRO A 384 -14.39 -16.46 2.09
CA PRO A 384 -15.47 -17.22 2.70
C PRO A 384 -16.36 -16.38 3.64
N GLU A 385 -17.66 -16.66 3.64
CA GLU A 385 -18.60 -16.05 4.60
C GLU A 385 -18.26 -16.50 6.03
N GLY A 386 -17.84 -15.55 6.88
CA GLY A 386 -17.58 -15.81 8.29
C GLY A 386 -18.85 -16.28 9.02
N LYS A 387 -18.92 -17.58 9.35
CA LYS A 387 -20.01 -18.18 10.14
C LYS A 387 -19.49 -18.84 11.42
N GLU A 388 -19.99 -18.27 12.52
CA GLU A 388 -19.93 -18.73 13.91
C GLU A 388 -18.54 -18.72 14.58
N ASN A 389 -18.54 -18.24 15.84
CA ASN A 389 -17.36 -18.00 16.67
C ASN A 389 -16.39 -19.19 16.65
N SER A 390 -15.14 -18.92 16.30
CA SER A 390 -14.13 -19.93 15.94
C SER A 390 -13.07 -20.18 17.01
N SER A 391 -13.25 -19.67 18.23
CA SER A 391 -12.30 -19.83 19.35
C SER A 391 -11.99 -21.29 19.70
N GLU A 392 -12.89 -22.22 19.38
CA GLU A 392 -12.69 -23.67 19.58
C GLU A 392 -12.26 -24.42 18.30
N LYS A 393 -12.41 -23.84 17.10
CA LYS A 393 -12.27 -24.56 15.81
C LYS A 393 -10.83 -25.02 15.48
N HIS A 394 -9.81 -24.44 16.11
CA HIS A 394 -8.40 -24.69 15.80
C HIS A 394 -7.59 -25.24 16.98
N SER A 395 -8.22 -25.53 18.12
CA SER A 395 -7.53 -26.13 19.27
C SER A 395 -7.42 -27.65 19.08
N ILE A 396 -6.22 -28.20 19.23
CA ILE A 396 -5.93 -29.64 19.05
C ILE A 396 -5.42 -30.23 20.36
N SER A 397 -5.77 -31.48 20.67
CA SER A 397 -5.18 -32.22 21.79
C SER A 397 -3.79 -32.75 21.42
N ARG A 398 -2.83 -32.66 22.34
CA ARG A 398 -1.50 -33.27 22.16
C ARG A 398 -1.59 -34.78 21.93
N ASP A 399 -2.56 -35.46 22.53
CA ASP A 399 -2.74 -36.92 22.41
C ASP A 399 -3.21 -37.36 21.01
N ASP A 400 -3.69 -36.44 20.18
CA ASP A 400 -4.07 -36.70 18.79
C ASP A 400 -2.92 -36.45 17.78
N ILE A 401 -1.75 -35.97 18.24
CA ILE A 401 -0.55 -35.73 17.41
C ILE A 401 0.55 -36.73 17.76
N VAL A 402 0.94 -37.57 16.78
CA VAL A 402 2.18 -38.35 16.85
C VAL A 402 3.29 -37.57 16.14
N VAL A 403 4.25 -37.03 16.90
CA VAL A 403 5.44 -36.35 16.37
C VAL A 403 6.47 -37.38 15.89
N GLY A 404 7.08 -37.12 14.74
CA GLY A 404 8.09 -37.96 14.10
C GLY A 404 9.52 -37.41 14.23
N ARG A 405 10.23 -37.33 13.09
CA ARG A 405 11.60 -36.81 12.97
C ARG A 405 11.59 -35.29 12.77
N ILE A 406 12.71 -34.65 13.09
CA ILE A 406 12.97 -33.26 12.70
C ILE A 406 13.08 -33.18 11.16
N LEU A 407 12.41 -32.19 10.58
CA LEU A 407 12.51 -31.79 9.17
C LEU A 407 13.44 -30.59 8.98
N GLY A 408 13.46 -29.66 9.95
CA GLY A 408 14.31 -28.48 9.93
C GLY A 408 14.26 -27.71 11.25
N GLU A 409 15.18 -26.76 11.41
CA GLU A 409 15.27 -25.89 12.59
C GLU A 409 15.08 -24.42 12.16
N GLY A 410 14.18 -23.71 12.86
CA GLY A 410 13.88 -22.30 12.64
C GLY A 410 14.10 -21.47 13.90
N PHE A 411 13.91 -20.15 13.78
CA PHE A 411 14.27 -19.18 14.83
C PHE A 411 13.64 -19.42 16.21
N PHE A 412 12.47 -20.08 16.28
CA PHE A 412 11.76 -20.38 17.53
C PHE A 412 11.91 -21.85 18.00
N GLY A 413 12.50 -22.73 17.19
CA GLY A 413 12.62 -24.17 17.46
C GLY A 413 12.46 -25.05 16.20
N GLU A 414 12.24 -26.35 16.41
CA GLU A 414 12.24 -27.36 15.34
C GLU A 414 10.87 -27.56 14.70
N VAL A 415 10.87 -27.76 13.37
CA VAL A 415 9.76 -28.33 12.61
C VAL A 415 9.97 -29.83 12.51
N HIS A 416 8.97 -30.61 12.87
CA HIS A 416 8.96 -32.07 12.77
C HIS A 416 7.92 -32.54 11.72
N ASP A 417 8.06 -33.75 11.19
CA ASP A 417 6.91 -34.45 10.60
C ASP A 417 6.03 -35.05 11.71
N GLY A 418 4.83 -35.48 11.34
CA GLY A 418 3.92 -36.13 12.26
C GLY A 418 2.65 -36.63 11.61
N VAL A 419 1.82 -37.27 12.43
CA VAL A 419 0.48 -37.74 12.05
C VAL A 419 -0.54 -37.17 13.03
N TYR A 420 -1.47 -36.37 12.51
CA TYR A 420 -2.66 -35.94 13.23
C TYR A 420 -3.77 -36.98 13.05
N LYS A 421 -4.37 -37.40 14.17
CA LYS A 421 -5.58 -38.21 14.21
C LYS A 421 -6.78 -37.29 14.40
N SER A 422 -7.57 -37.10 13.34
CA SER A 422 -8.74 -36.23 13.40
C SER A 422 -9.85 -36.79 14.32
N PRO A 423 -10.83 -35.96 14.73
CA PRO A 423 -12.03 -36.44 15.43
C PRO A 423 -12.88 -37.45 14.64
N SER A 424 -12.75 -37.52 13.30
CA SER A 424 -13.38 -38.55 12.46
C SER A 424 -12.60 -39.87 12.43
N GLY A 425 -11.42 -39.94 13.08
CA GLY A 425 -10.53 -41.10 13.09
C GLY A 425 -9.59 -41.21 11.89
N GLU A 426 -9.60 -40.21 11.00
CA GLU A 426 -8.70 -40.11 9.85
C GLU A 426 -7.27 -39.78 10.30
N ARG A 427 -6.27 -40.22 9.52
CA ARG A 427 -4.85 -39.96 9.78
C ARG A 427 -4.30 -39.04 8.70
N ILE A 428 -3.92 -37.83 9.10
CA ILE A 428 -3.44 -36.76 8.23
C ILE A 428 -1.95 -36.57 8.51
N HIS A 429 -1.12 -36.51 7.47
CA HIS A 429 0.29 -36.16 7.62
C HIS A 429 0.45 -34.66 7.82
N VAL A 430 1.21 -34.26 8.85
CA VAL A 430 1.30 -32.87 9.31
C VAL A 430 2.74 -32.44 9.58
N ALA A 431 3.00 -31.14 9.45
CA ALA A 431 4.21 -30.50 9.94
C ALA A 431 3.94 -29.88 11.32
N VAL A 432 4.80 -30.16 12.30
CA VAL A 432 4.65 -29.71 13.69
C VAL A 432 5.79 -28.75 14.03
N LYS A 433 5.52 -27.45 14.04
CA LYS A 433 6.46 -26.42 14.49
C LYS A 433 6.41 -26.39 16.02
N THR A 434 7.56 -26.52 16.68
CA THR A 434 7.69 -26.63 18.14
C THR A 434 8.50 -25.46 18.70
N CYS A 435 8.10 -24.92 19.85
CA CYS A 435 8.85 -23.85 20.52
C CYS A 435 9.81 -24.43 21.57
N LYS A 436 11.13 -24.26 21.37
CA LYS A 436 12.16 -24.77 22.30
C LYS A 436 12.24 -24.01 23.62
N GLU A 437 12.15 -22.68 23.57
CA GLU A 437 12.34 -21.81 24.74
C GLU A 437 11.08 -20.95 25.02
N CYS A 438 10.11 -21.53 25.71
CA CYS A 438 8.83 -20.89 26.05
C CYS A 438 8.95 -19.83 27.17
N SER A 439 9.75 -18.78 26.97
CA SER A 439 9.55 -17.52 27.70
C SER A 439 8.23 -16.88 27.25
N ALA A 440 7.57 -16.09 28.10
CA ALA A 440 6.25 -15.54 27.79
C ALA A 440 6.24 -14.70 26.50
N GLU A 441 7.26 -13.86 26.30
CA GLU A 441 7.42 -13.02 25.11
C GLU A 441 7.71 -13.83 23.83
N VAL A 442 8.40 -14.98 23.96
CA VAL A 442 8.63 -15.90 22.84
C VAL A 442 7.36 -16.69 22.52
N LYS A 443 6.63 -17.17 23.53
CA LYS A 443 5.33 -17.85 23.37
C LYS A 443 4.28 -16.96 22.70
N GLU A 444 4.21 -15.68 23.09
CA GLU A 444 3.34 -14.68 22.44
C GLU A 444 3.69 -14.50 20.96
N LYS A 445 4.98 -14.31 20.64
CA LYS A 445 5.43 -14.17 19.24
C LYS A 445 5.18 -15.43 18.41
N PHE A 446 5.35 -16.61 19.01
CA PHE A 446 5.11 -17.90 18.38
C PHE A 446 3.61 -18.09 18.08
N LEU A 447 2.73 -17.87 19.06
CA LEU A 447 1.27 -17.94 18.85
C LEU A 447 0.78 -16.90 17.82
N SER A 448 1.38 -15.71 17.78
CA SER A 448 1.02 -14.68 16.80
C SER A 448 1.25 -15.09 15.33
N GLU A 449 2.10 -16.09 15.06
CA GLU A 449 2.21 -16.69 13.73
C GLU A 449 0.95 -17.49 13.37
N ALA A 450 0.49 -18.34 14.29
CA ALA A 450 -0.73 -19.12 14.09
C ALA A 450 -1.97 -18.22 14.02
N ASP A 451 -2.04 -17.15 14.82
CA ASP A 451 -3.17 -16.21 14.80
C ASP A 451 -3.30 -15.44 13.48
N LEU A 452 -2.19 -15.15 12.79
CA LEU A 452 -2.21 -14.66 11.41
C LEU A 452 -2.74 -15.74 10.46
N MET A 453 -2.23 -16.96 10.57
CA MET A 453 -2.59 -18.07 9.67
C MET A 453 -4.04 -18.56 9.83
N LYS A 454 -4.68 -18.40 11.01
CA LYS A 454 -6.09 -18.77 11.28
C LYS A 454 -7.11 -18.16 10.29
N ASN A 455 -6.74 -17.09 9.57
CA ASN A 455 -7.61 -16.36 8.64
C ASN A 455 -7.10 -16.38 7.17
N LEU A 456 -6.10 -17.20 6.84
CA LEU A 456 -5.56 -17.30 5.48
C LEU A 456 -6.12 -18.54 4.75
N ASP A 457 -6.88 -18.31 3.69
CA ASP A 457 -7.39 -19.34 2.78
C ASP A 457 -7.00 -18.99 1.34
N HIS A 458 -6.00 -19.67 0.81
CA HIS A 458 -5.49 -19.49 -0.55
C HIS A 458 -4.70 -20.74 -1.01
N PRO A 459 -4.91 -21.26 -2.25
CA PRO A 459 -4.30 -22.52 -2.70
C PRO A 459 -2.76 -22.52 -2.78
N HIS A 460 -2.12 -21.35 -2.76
CA HIS A 460 -0.66 -21.19 -2.73
C HIS A 460 -0.14 -20.61 -1.40
N ILE A 461 -0.84 -20.82 -0.30
CA ILE A 461 -0.39 -20.56 1.08
C ILE A 461 -0.44 -21.88 1.87
N VAL A 462 0.50 -22.08 2.80
CA VAL A 462 0.52 -23.21 3.72
C VAL A 462 -0.61 -23.09 4.74
N SER A 463 -1.46 -24.11 4.80
CA SER A 463 -2.67 -24.15 5.63
C SER A 463 -2.34 -24.49 7.08
N LEU A 464 -2.92 -23.74 8.01
CA LEU A 464 -2.95 -24.10 9.43
C LEU A 464 -3.99 -25.21 9.65
N ILE A 465 -3.60 -26.28 10.34
CA ILE A 465 -4.52 -27.36 10.77
C ILE A 465 -4.97 -27.12 12.21
N GLY A 466 -4.10 -26.60 13.07
CA GLY A 466 -4.46 -26.13 14.41
C GLY A 466 -3.27 -25.83 15.32
N VAL A 467 -3.57 -25.60 16.60
CA VAL A 467 -2.63 -25.16 17.62
C VAL A 467 -2.81 -25.99 18.90
N ILE A 468 -1.71 -26.37 19.52
CA ILE A 468 -1.67 -26.92 20.89
C ILE A 468 -1.12 -25.82 21.79
N GLU A 469 -2.01 -25.14 22.52
CA GLU A 469 -1.69 -23.97 23.35
C GLU A 469 -1.08 -24.33 24.73
N VAL A 470 -1.20 -25.61 25.12
CA VAL A 470 -0.62 -26.20 26.32
C VAL A 470 0.88 -26.43 26.12
N ASP A 471 1.71 -25.98 27.07
CA ASP A 471 3.16 -26.00 26.90
C ASP A 471 3.79 -27.41 26.75
N PRO A 472 4.88 -27.54 25.98
CA PRO A 472 5.43 -26.54 25.03
C PRO A 472 4.50 -26.34 23.82
N VAL A 473 4.23 -25.09 23.44
CA VAL A 473 3.28 -24.78 22.35
C VAL A 473 3.71 -25.39 21.03
N TRP A 474 2.77 -26.02 20.31
CA TRP A 474 2.98 -26.53 18.94
C TRP A 474 2.00 -25.88 17.95
N ILE A 475 2.47 -25.61 16.74
CA ILE A 475 1.66 -25.17 15.60
C ILE A 475 1.64 -26.31 14.58
N VAL A 476 0.45 -26.77 14.18
CA VAL A 476 0.23 -27.91 13.29
C VAL A 476 -0.23 -27.41 11.93
N MET A 477 0.52 -27.72 10.88
CA MET A 477 0.31 -27.27 9.50
C MET A 477 0.24 -28.49 8.55
N GLU A 478 -0.21 -28.28 7.32
CA GLU A 478 -0.11 -29.31 6.28
C GLU A 478 1.37 -29.71 6.02
N LEU A 479 1.62 -31.01 5.82
CA LEU A 479 2.94 -31.50 5.40
C LEU A 479 3.02 -31.49 3.87
N LEU A 480 4.11 -30.94 3.33
CA LEU A 480 4.36 -30.86 1.89
C LEU A 480 5.58 -31.72 1.55
N GLU A 481 5.34 -32.84 0.85
CA GLU A 481 6.27 -33.98 0.78
C GLU A 481 7.61 -33.67 0.08
N HIS A 482 7.61 -32.70 -0.84
CA HIS A 482 8.81 -32.27 -1.58
C HIS A 482 9.62 -31.18 -0.84
N GLY A 483 9.17 -30.72 0.32
CA GLY A 483 9.94 -29.81 1.19
C GLY A 483 10.20 -28.42 0.60
N GLU A 484 11.40 -27.90 0.86
CA GLU A 484 11.82 -26.54 0.50
C GLU A 484 12.13 -26.39 -0.99
N LEU A 485 11.54 -25.37 -1.64
CA LEU A 485 11.80 -25.08 -3.05
C LEU A 485 13.28 -24.81 -3.36
N GLY A 486 14.03 -24.21 -2.42
CA GLY A 486 15.48 -23.98 -2.59
C GLY A 486 16.26 -25.28 -2.78
N SER A 487 15.97 -26.32 -2.00
CA SER A 487 16.60 -27.64 -2.15
C SER A 487 16.09 -28.37 -3.41
N TYR A 488 14.76 -28.37 -3.62
CA TYR A 488 14.11 -29.01 -4.76
C TYR A 488 14.64 -28.49 -6.12
N LEU A 489 14.89 -27.18 -6.24
CA LEU A 489 15.48 -26.57 -7.45
C LEU A 489 16.91 -27.06 -7.74
N VAL A 490 17.69 -27.42 -6.72
CA VAL A 490 19.06 -27.92 -6.88
C VAL A 490 19.04 -29.41 -7.27
N GLU A 491 18.12 -30.18 -6.72
CA GLU A 491 17.94 -31.60 -7.05
C GLU A 491 17.40 -31.78 -8.48
N GLU A 492 16.33 -31.06 -8.85
CA GLU A 492 15.66 -31.14 -10.15
C GLU A 492 16.22 -30.17 -11.21
N GLN A 493 17.42 -29.61 -11.02
CA GLN A 493 18.03 -28.58 -11.90
C GLN A 493 18.14 -28.96 -13.38
N TYR A 494 18.09 -30.27 -13.70
CA TYR A 494 18.20 -30.82 -15.05
C TYR A 494 16.85 -31.12 -15.72
N THR A 495 15.76 -31.17 -14.95
CA THR A 495 14.38 -31.40 -15.44
C THR A 495 13.59 -30.09 -15.49
N MET A 496 13.94 -29.12 -14.64
CA MET A 496 13.24 -27.86 -14.45
C MET A 496 13.10 -27.04 -15.73
N THR A 497 11.86 -26.72 -16.14
CA THR A 497 11.59 -25.96 -17.37
C THR A 497 11.34 -24.47 -17.11
N THR A 498 11.55 -23.65 -18.15
CA THR A 498 11.21 -22.22 -18.14
C THR A 498 9.71 -22.01 -17.86
N GLY A 499 8.84 -22.85 -18.42
CA GLY A 499 7.41 -22.86 -18.11
C GLY A 499 7.12 -23.09 -16.63
N THR A 500 7.78 -24.07 -16.01
CA THR A 500 7.61 -24.46 -14.59
C THR A 500 8.10 -23.37 -13.63
N LEU A 501 9.28 -22.79 -13.86
CA LEU A 501 9.79 -21.66 -13.07
C LEU A 501 8.87 -20.43 -13.15
N THR A 502 8.29 -20.18 -14.33
CA THR A 502 7.30 -19.11 -14.52
C THR A 502 5.97 -19.43 -13.83
N LEU A 503 5.57 -20.71 -13.76
CA LEU A 503 4.39 -21.16 -13.00
C LEU A 503 4.58 -20.92 -11.50
N TYR A 504 5.70 -21.35 -10.91
CA TYR A 504 5.98 -21.11 -9.49
C TYR A 504 6.03 -19.61 -9.17
N SER A 505 6.66 -18.81 -10.05
CA SER A 505 6.67 -17.35 -9.96
C SER A 505 5.25 -16.76 -9.92
N LEU A 506 4.35 -17.26 -10.75
CA LEU A 506 2.95 -16.83 -10.81
C LEU A 506 2.14 -17.28 -9.59
N GLN A 507 2.35 -18.51 -9.11
CA GLN A 507 1.65 -19.06 -7.94
C GLN A 507 1.97 -18.27 -6.66
N ILE A 508 3.24 -17.98 -6.41
CA ILE A 508 3.66 -17.13 -5.29
C ILE A 508 3.23 -15.68 -5.50
N CYS A 509 3.22 -15.17 -6.74
CA CYS A 509 2.66 -13.84 -7.02
C CYS A 509 1.15 -13.75 -6.71
N LYS A 510 0.37 -14.83 -6.91
CA LYS A 510 -1.05 -14.90 -6.53
C LYS A 510 -1.22 -14.88 -5.01
N ALA A 511 -0.41 -15.66 -4.27
CA ALA A 511 -0.41 -15.63 -2.81
C ALA A 511 -0.11 -14.23 -2.27
N LEU A 512 0.90 -13.56 -2.81
CA LEU A 512 1.28 -12.20 -2.41
C LEU A 512 0.25 -11.13 -2.84
N ALA A 513 -0.52 -11.36 -3.92
CA ALA A 513 -1.65 -10.52 -4.29
C ALA A 513 -2.85 -10.68 -3.31
N TYR A 514 -3.08 -11.90 -2.82
CA TYR A 514 -4.06 -12.15 -1.75
C TYR A 514 -3.63 -11.45 -0.43
N LEU A 515 -2.35 -11.52 -0.06
CA LEU A 515 -1.82 -10.77 1.09
C LEU A 515 -1.87 -9.25 0.90
N GLU A 516 -1.61 -8.72 -0.31
CA GLU A 516 -1.84 -7.31 -0.67
C GLU A 516 -3.31 -6.90 -0.42
N GLY A 517 -4.27 -7.79 -0.71
CA GLY A 517 -5.70 -7.55 -0.47
C GLY A 517 -6.12 -7.57 1.01
N LEU A 518 -5.34 -8.23 1.87
CA LEU A 518 -5.54 -8.27 3.33
C LEU A 518 -4.72 -7.22 4.09
N ASN A 519 -4.04 -6.31 3.39
CA ASN A 519 -3.05 -5.38 3.96
C ASN A 519 -1.96 -6.10 4.81
N MET A 520 -1.61 -7.35 4.46
CA MET A 520 -0.58 -8.12 5.16
C MET A 520 0.75 -8.05 4.41
N VAL A 521 1.85 -7.95 5.16
CA VAL A 521 3.21 -7.86 4.62
C VAL A 521 4.02 -9.01 5.21
N HIS A 522 4.63 -9.81 4.33
CA HIS A 522 5.30 -11.07 4.64
C HIS A 522 6.69 -10.89 5.25
N ARG A 523 7.41 -9.86 4.80
CA ARG A 523 8.73 -9.42 5.29
C ARG A 523 9.93 -10.35 5.06
N ASP A 524 9.73 -11.65 4.82
CA ASP A 524 10.80 -12.57 4.38
C ASP A 524 10.36 -13.45 3.19
N ILE A 525 10.42 -12.90 1.98
CA ILE A 525 10.05 -13.62 0.74
C ILE A 525 11.33 -14.08 0.05
N ALA A 526 11.58 -15.38 0.10
CA ALA A 526 12.75 -16.08 -0.46
C ALA A 526 12.38 -17.54 -0.75
N VAL A 527 13.14 -18.24 -1.60
CA VAL A 527 12.82 -19.64 -1.95
C VAL A 527 12.86 -20.61 -0.75
N ARG A 528 13.58 -20.27 0.33
CA ARG A 528 13.57 -21.00 1.61
C ARG A 528 12.20 -21.03 2.33
N ASN A 529 11.36 -20.03 2.07
CA ASN A 529 10.05 -19.88 2.69
C ASN A 529 8.93 -20.27 1.70
N VAL A 530 9.30 -20.95 0.60
CA VAL A 530 8.40 -21.51 -0.39
C VAL A 530 8.55 -23.03 -0.35
N LEU A 531 7.43 -23.73 -0.21
CA LEU A 531 7.38 -25.19 -0.13
C LEU A 531 6.73 -25.78 -1.39
N VAL A 532 7.18 -26.97 -1.79
CA VAL A 532 6.69 -27.67 -2.98
C VAL A 532 5.63 -28.68 -2.55
N ALA A 533 4.38 -28.48 -3.02
CA ALA A 533 3.26 -29.37 -2.75
C ALA A 533 3.15 -30.49 -3.78
N SER A 534 3.49 -30.19 -5.04
CA SER A 534 3.60 -31.13 -6.15
C SER A 534 4.54 -30.53 -7.21
N PRO A 535 5.02 -31.30 -8.21
CA PRO A 535 5.87 -30.76 -9.27
C PRO A 535 5.29 -29.57 -10.05
N ASP A 536 3.97 -29.38 -10.01
CA ASP A 536 3.22 -28.28 -10.62
C ASP A 536 2.64 -27.26 -9.61
N CYS A 537 2.88 -27.40 -8.30
CA CYS A 537 2.32 -26.53 -7.27
C CYS A 537 3.28 -26.19 -6.12
N VAL A 538 3.49 -24.88 -5.90
CA VAL A 538 4.19 -24.34 -4.72
C VAL A 538 3.25 -23.54 -3.80
N LYS A 539 3.62 -23.46 -2.52
CA LYS A 539 2.92 -22.71 -1.46
C LYS A 539 3.89 -21.82 -0.68
N LEU A 540 3.45 -20.62 -0.31
CA LEU A 540 4.18 -19.68 0.56
C LEU A 540 3.96 -20.05 2.04
N GLY A 541 5.04 -20.07 2.82
CA GLY A 541 5.04 -20.40 4.26
C GLY A 541 5.96 -19.49 5.10
N ASP A 542 6.17 -19.91 6.36
CA ASP A 542 6.83 -19.17 7.45
C ASP A 542 6.30 -17.74 7.69
N PHE A 543 5.18 -17.66 8.42
CA PHE A 543 4.53 -16.40 8.75
C PHE A 543 5.10 -15.74 10.01
N GLY A 544 6.16 -16.27 10.62
CA GLY A 544 6.71 -15.78 11.89
C GLY A 544 7.12 -14.30 11.88
N LEU A 545 7.59 -13.79 10.74
CA LEU A 545 7.93 -12.37 10.52
C LEU A 545 6.80 -11.56 9.86
N SER A 546 5.78 -12.22 9.30
CA SER A 546 4.64 -11.57 8.66
C SER A 546 3.82 -10.75 9.66
N ARG A 547 3.23 -9.63 9.27
CA ARG A 547 2.24 -8.90 10.10
C ARG A 547 1.22 -8.18 9.22
N TYR A 548 0.00 -7.99 9.73
CA TYR A 548 -0.91 -6.97 9.20
C TYR A 548 -0.25 -5.59 9.31
N VAL A 549 -0.44 -4.74 8.29
CA VAL A 549 0.10 -3.40 8.22
C VAL A 549 -1.05 -2.41 8.11
N ASP A 550 -1.35 -1.74 9.23
CA ASP A 550 -1.98 -0.44 9.21
C ASP A 550 -1.05 0.54 8.45
N GLU A 551 -1.60 1.39 7.57
CA GLU A 551 -0.83 2.04 6.49
C GLU A 551 0.20 3.09 6.97
N GLN A 552 0.30 3.34 8.27
CA GLN A 552 1.31 4.17 8.97
C GLN A 552 2.10 3.42 10.06
N GLU A 553 1.97 2.10 10.23
CA GLU A 553 2.87 1.34 11.11
C GLU A 553 4.28 1.31 10.49
N TYR A 554 5.04 2.39 10.71
CA TYR A 554 6.48 2.53 10.46
C TYR A 554 7.26 1.59 11.41
N TYR A 555 7.07 0.29 11.22
CA TYR A 555 7.70 -0.73 12.03
C TYR A 555 9.22 -0.65 11.91
N LYS A 556 9.91 -0.63 13.06
CA LYS A 556 11.35 -0.92 13.14
C LYS A 556 11.51 -2.33 13.69
N ALA A 557 12.05 -3.23 12.86
CA ALA A 557 12.41 -4.57 13.31
C ALA A 557 13.43 -4.51 14.45
N SER A 558 13.23 -5.40 15.44
CA SER A 558 14.21 -5.70 16.50
C SER A 558 15.56 -6.15 15.91
N VAL A 559 16.58 -6.25 16.76
CA VAL A 559 17.97 -6.53 16.34
C VAL A 559 18.18 -8.05 16.12
N SER A 560 17.37 -8.65 15.25
CA SER A 560 17.55 -10.03 14.76
C SER A 560 18.45 -10.07 13.50
N ARG A 561 18.94 -11.26 13.16
CA ARG A 561 19.78 -11.52 11.97
C ARG A 561 18.95 -11.37 10.68
N LEU A 562 18.86 -10.15 10.15
CA LEU A 562 18.03 -9.86 8.98
C LEU A 562 18.60 -10.42 7.66
N PRO A 563 17.73 -10.79 6.69
CA PRO A 563 18.12 -11.32 5.38
C PRO A 563 18.54 -10.20 4.41
N ILE A 564 19.61 -9.46 4.74
CA ILE A 564 20.03 -8.23 4.06
C ILE A 564 20.11 -8.36 2.52
N LYS A 565 20.56 -9.51 1.99
CA LYS A 565 20.72 -9.73 0.54
C LYS A 565 19.40 -9.84 -0.24
N TRP A 566 18.28 -10.08 0.43
CA TRP A 566 16.93 -10.12 -0.15
C TRP A 566 16.21 -8.78 -0.03
N MET A 567 16.45 -8.06 1.08
CA MET A 567 15.68 -6.89 1.48
C MET A 567 15.76 -5.70 0.51
N ALA A 568 14.71 -4.89 0.52
CA ALA A 568 14.66 -3.63 -0.22
C ALA A 568 15.53 -2.53 0.44
N PRO A 569 16.04 -1.54 -0.31
CA PRO A 569 16.90 -0.49 0.24
C PRO A 569 16.30 0.27 1.43
N GLU A 570 15.00 0.59 1.38
CA GLU A 570 14.30 1.26 2.48
C GLU A 570 14.11 0.36 3.72
N SER A 571 14.07 -0.96 3.52
CA SER A 571 14.03 -1.95 4.60
C SER A 571 15.41 -2.13 5.23
N ILE A 572 16.49 -2.01 4.46
CA ILE A 572 17.87 -2.05 4.99
C ILE A 572 18.16 -0.76 5.78
N ASN A 573 18.02 0.41 5.13
CA ASN A 573 18.40 1.71 5.70
C ASN A 573 17.47 2.18 6.82
N PHE A 574 16.15 1.96 6.71
CA PHE A 574 15.16 2.55 7.63
C PHE A 574 14.33 1.51 8.38
N ARG A 575 14.62 0.20 8.20
CA ARG A 575 13.82 -0.94 8.72
C ARG A 575 12.36 -0.93 8.26
N ARG A 576 12.01 -0.15 7.22
CA ARG A 576 10.65 0.00 6.70
C ARG A 576 10.24 -1.20 5.86
N PHE A 577 9.18 -1.90 6.29
CA PHE A 577 8.55 -2.98 5.53
C PHE A 577 7.16 -2.57 5.06
N THR A 578 6.82 -2.87 3.81
CA THR A 578 5.55 -2.54 3.13
C THR A 578 5.31 -3.52 1.98
N THR A 579 4.12 -3.51 1.37
CA THR A 579 3.85 -4.26 0.12
C THR A 579 4.88 -3.95 -0.97
N ALA A 580 5.42 -2.73 -1.03
CA ALA A 580 6.46 -2.36 -2.00
C ALA A 580 7.84 -2.96 -1.69
N SER A 581 8.18 -3.23 -0.43
CA SER A 581 9.40 -4.00 -0.09
C SER A 581 9.21 -5.49 -0.36
N ASP A 582 7.98 -6.00 -0.14
CA ASP A 582 7.64 -7.37 -0.50
C ASP A 582 7.71 -7.60 -2.02
N VAL A 583 7.30 -6.63 -2.85
CA VAL A 583 7.50 -6.69 -4.31
C VAL A 583 8.99 -6.79 -4.69
N TRP A 584 9.87 -6.09 -3.97
CA TRP A 584 11.31 -6.21 -4.18
C TRP A 584 11.82 -7.61 -3.81
N MET A 585 11.44 -8.12 -2.63
CA MET A 585 11.84 -9.45 -2.15
C MET A 585 11.28 -10.58 -3.02
N PHE A 586 10.04 -10.46 -3.50
CA PHE A 586 9.49 -11.31 -4.55
C PHE A 586 10.34 -11.28 -5.83
N GLY A 587 10.80 -10.10 -6.26
CA GLY A 587 11.73 -9.97 -7.38
C GLY A 587 13.03 -10.75 -7.16
N VAL A 588 13.57 -10.75 -5.93
CA VAL A 588 14.75 -11.57 -5.57
C VAL A 588 14.40 -13.06 -5.53
N CYS A 589 13.28 -13.45 -4.95
CA CYS A 589 12.81 -14.84 -4.89
C CYS A 589 12.61 -15.45 -6.29
N VAL A 590 12.07 -14.70 -7.25
CA VAL A 590 11.97 -15.16 -8.65
C VAL A 590 13.35 -15.22 -9.31
N TRP A 591 14.29 -14.35 -8.96
CA TRP A 591 15.67 -14.47 -9.41
C TRP A 591 16.33 -15.76 -8.89
N GLU A 592 16.11 -16.12 -7.61
CA GLU A 592 16.57 -17.39 -7.02
C GLU A 592 15.97 -18.61 -7.73
N MET A 593 14.68 -18.57 -8.09
CA MET A 593 14.04 -19.63 -8.90
C MET A 593 14.79 -19.82 -10.23
N PHE A 594 15.05 -18.73 -10.97
CA PHE A 594 15.73 -18.79 -12.26
C PHE A 594 17.26 -18.98 -12.19
N SER A 595 17.87 -18.89 -11.00
CA SER A 595 19.30 -19.12 -10.77
C SER A 595 19.61 -20.47 -10.11
N MET A 596 18.61 -21.36 -9.97
CA MET A 596 18.70 -22.66 -9.28
C MET A 596 19.14 -22.50 -7.81
N ALA A 597 18.41 -21.66 -7.07
CA ALA A 597 18.64 -21.34 -5.66
C ALA A 597 20.03 -20.78 -5.32
N GLN A 598 20.71 -20.17 -6.29
CA GLN A 598 21.94 -19.42 -6.01
C GLN A 598 21.63 -18.24 -5.06
N GLN A 599 22.47 -18.04 -4.04
CA GLN A 599 22.31 -16.92 -3.11
C GLN A 599 22.40 -15.57 -3.84
N PRO A 600 21.44 -14.64 -3.64
CA PRO A 600 21.53 -13.29 -4.20
C PRO A 600 22.76 -12.58 -3.66
N PHE A 601 23.49 -11.86 -4.53
CA PHE A 601 24.74 -11.17 -4.19
C PHE A 601 25.77 -12.06 -3.46
N PHE A 602 25.96 -13.31 -3.91
CA PHE A 602 26.95 -14.23 -3.32
C PHE A 602 28.40 -13.69 -3.32
N TRP A 603 28.70 -12.72 -4.18
CA TRP A 603 30.01 -12.06 -4.29
C TRP A 603 30.19 -10.81 -3.39
N LEU A 604 29.21 -10.50 -2.53
CA LEU A 604 29.25 -9.37 -1.59
C LEU A 604 29.04 -9.83 -0.14
N GLU A 605 29.64 -9.13 0.80
CA GLU A 605 29.26 -9.17 2.22
C GLU A 605 27.96 -8.38 2.46
N ASN A 606 27.22 -8.71 3.51
CA ASN A 606 25.95 -8.03 3.85
C ASN A 606 26.09 -6.51 3.99
N GLY A 607 27.19 -6.02 4.60
CA GLY A 607 27.44 -4.58 4.77
C GLY A 607 27.74 -3.84 3.46
N GLN A 608 28.11 -4.56 2.39
CA GLN A 608 28.45 -3.97 1.09
C GLN A 608 27.24 -3.82 0.17
N VAL A 609 26.18 -4.64 0.37
CA VAL A 609 25.00 -4.71 -0.50
C VAL A 609 24.35 -3.36 -0.72
N ILE A 610 24.09 -2.60 0.35
CA ILE A 610 23.34 -1.34 0.25
C ILE A 610 24.06 -0.30 -0.62
N ASN A 611 25.37 -0.15 -0.45
CA ASN A 611 26.20 0.77 -1.24
C ASN A 611 26.14 0.42 -2.74
N GLN A 612 26.11 -0.87 -3.09
CA GLN A 612 25.97 -1.33 -4.47
C GLN A 612 24.55 -1.08 -5.03
N LEU A 613 23.50 -1.28 -4.21
CA LEU A 613 22.12 -0.98 -4.60
C LEU A 613 21.87 0.52 -4.83
N GLU A 614 22.50 1.38 -4.03
CA GLU A 614 22.48 2.85 -4.16
C GLU A 614 23.26 3.34 -5.40
N LEU A 615 24.36 2.66 -5.76
CA LEU A 615 25.06 2.85 -7.05
C LEU A 615 24.29 2.27 -8.26
N GLY A 616 23.08 1.74 -8.07
CA GLY A 616 22.23 1.22 -9.14
C GLY A 616 22.54 -0.21 -9.59
N VAL A 617 23.47 -0.91 -8.92
CA VAL A 617 23.78 -2.33 -9.22
C VAL A 617 22.58 -3.20 -8.85
N ARG A 618 22.31 -4.23 -9.67
CA ARG A 618 21.23 -5.21 -9.49
C ARG A 618 21.72 -6.62 -9.82
N LEU A 619 20.94 -7.64 -9.44
CA LEU A 619 21.24 -9.03 -9.74
C LEU A 619 21.24 -9.26 -11.27
N PRO A 620 22.24 -9.94 -11.85
CA PRO A 620 22.36 -10.13 -13.30
C PRO A 620 21.33 -11.15 -13.82
N LYS A 621 20.91 -11.05 -15.09
CA LYS A 621 19.94 -11.99 -15.68
C LYS A 621 20.46 -13.45 -15.62
N PRO A 622 19.76 -14.37 -14.94
CA PRO A 622 20.11 -15.80 -14.98
C PRO A 622 19.99 -16.35 -16.41
N GLN A 623 20.80 -17.36 -16.76
CA GLN A 623 20.90 -17.83 -18.15
C GLN A 623 19.54 -18.26 -18.73
N GLN A 624 18.78 -19.08 -17.99
CA GLN A 624 17.48 -19.61 -18.39
C GLN A 624 16.30 -18.61 -18.27
N CYS A 625 16.50 -17.45 -17.62
CA CYS A 625 15.42 -16.48 -17.40
C CYS A 625 14.98 -15.78 -18.70
N PRO A 626 13.69 -15.78 -19.08
CA PRO A 626 13.20 -15.05 -20.25
C PRO A 626 13.46 -13.54 -20.13
N PRO A 627 13.72 -12.83 -21.24
CA PRO A 627 13.86 -11.37 -21.23
C PRO A 627 12.63 -10.65 -20.67
N HIS A 628 11.43 -11.19 -20.90
CA HIS A 628 10.18 -10.65 -20.37
C HIS A 628 10.11 -10.75 -18.85
N VAL A 629 10.44 -11.92 -18.26
CA VAL A 629 10.51 -12.08 -16.79
C VAL A 629 11.54 -11.12 -16.19
N TYR A 630 12.76 -11.06 -16.75
CA TYR A 630 13.80 -10.17 -16.22
C TYR A 630 13.45 -8.68 -16.34
N SER A 631 12.65 -8.29 -17.33
CA SER A 631 12.07 -6.94 -17.43
C SER A 631 11.08 -6.64 -16.29
N LEU A 632 10.32 -7.64 -15.83
CA LEU A 632 9.49 -7.52 -14.62
C LEU A 632 10.37 -7.41 -13.36
N LEU A 633 11.41 -8.24 -13.20
CA LEU A 633 12.33 -8.16 -12.05
C LEU A 633 13.01 -6.79 -11.96
N SER A 634 13.46 -6.26 -13.10
CA SER A 634 14.04 -4.92 -13.21
C SER A 634 13.08 -3.81 -12.75
N ARG A 635 11.76 -3.99 -12.90
CA ARG A 635 10.73 -3.07 -12.37
C ARG A 635 10.45 -3.30 -10.88
N CYS A 636 10.53 -4.54 -10.39
CA CYS A 636 10.42 -4.87 -8.97
C CYS A 636 11.59 -4.28 -8.17
N TRP A 637 12.79 -4.26 -8.74
CA TRP A 637 13.99 -3.66 -8.13
C TRP A 637 14.19 -2.17 -8.46
N SER A 638 13.13 -1.46 -8.85
CA SER A 638 13.16 0.01 -8.91
C SER A 638 13.51 0.56 -7.52
N TYR A 639 14.46 1.50 -7.44
CA TYR A 639 14.93 2.02 -6.15
C TYR A 639 13.79 2.66 -5.36
N GLU A 640 13.07 3.59 -5.99
CA GLU A 640 11.88 4.23 -5.43
C GLU A 640 10.73 3.22 -5.22
N PRO A 641 10.25 2.98 -3.97
CA PRO A 641 9.21 2.00 -3.68
C PRO A 641 7.91 2.24 -4.48
N ASN A 642 7.52 3.50 -4.65
CA ASN A 642 6.32 3.91 -5.38
C ASN A 642 6.41 3.69 -6.90
N SER A 643 7.60 3.36 -7.43
CA SER A 643 7.82 3.04 -8.85
C SER A 643 7.77 1.53 -9.14
N ARG A 644 7.63 0.69 -8.11
CA ARG A 644 7.51 -0.77 -8.23
C ARG A 644 6.06 -1.15 -8.59
N PRO A 645 5.83 -2.19 -9.42
CA PRO A 645 4.48 -2.62 -9.77
C PRO A 645 3.77 -3.28 -8.56
N LYS A 646 2.44 -3.19 -8.49
CA LYS A 646 1.64 -3.93 -7.49
C LYS A 646 1.59 -5.43 -7.80
N PHE A 647 1.37 -6.28 -6.80
CA PHE A 647 1.21 -7.73 -7.00
C PHE A 647 0.05 -8.05 -7.94
N SER A 648 -1.09 -7.38 -7.75
CA SER A 648 -2.23 -7.37 -8.67
C SER A 648 -1.87 -7.07 -10.15
N GLN A 649 -0.83 -6.28 -10.43
CA GLN A 649 -0.32 -6.07 -11.80
C GLN A 649 0.65 -7.16 -12.25
N LEU A 650 1.49 -7.66 -11.34
CA LEU A 650 2.45 -8.72 -11.61
C LEU A 650 1.76 -10.06 -11.93
N VAL A 651 0.64 -10.39 -11.28
CA VAL A 651 -0.15 -11.61 -11.58
C VAL A 651 -0.59 -11.62 -13.04
N CYS A 652 -1.14 -10.52 -13.56
CA CYS A 652 -1.54 -10.41 -14.97
C CYS A 652 -0.34 -10.60 -15.92
N LEU A 653 0.76 -9.89 -15.65
CA LEU A 653 1.95 -9.91 -16.50
C LEU A 653 2.66 -11.28 -16.50
N LEU A 654 2.73 -11.96 -15.35
CA LEU A 654 3.27 -13.33 -15.26
C LEU A 654 2.33 -14.36 -15.88
N SER A 655 1.01 -14.17 -15.81
CA SER A 655 0.03 -15.04 -16.50
C SER A 655 0.18 -14.97 -18.02
N ASP A 656 0.43 -13.77 -18.56
CA ASP A 656 0.72 -13.59 -19.99
C ASP A 656 2.05 -14.24 -20.41
N VAL A 657 3.13 -14.05 -19.63
CA VAL A 657 4.43 -14.68 -19.93
C VAL A 657 4.38 -16.20 -19.80
N HIS A 658 3.74 -16.75 -18.77
CA HIS A 658 3.59 -18.20 -18.60
C HIS A 658 2.85 -18.84 -19.80
N ARG A 659 1.78 -18.21 -20.29
CA ARG A 659 1.07 -18.63 -21.49
C ARG A 659 1.97 -18.62 -22.74
N MET A 660 2.80 -17.60 -22.91
CA MET A 660 3.77 -17.52 -24.02
C MET A 660 4.90 -18.57 -23.93
N GLU A 661 5.33 -18.96 -22.73
CA GLU A 661 6.32 -20.04 -22.57
C GLU A 661 5.71 -21.42 -22.85
N LEU A 662 4.50 -21.71 -22.36
CA LEU A 662 3.78 -22.95 -22.69
C LEU A 662 3.59 -23.14 -24.21
N GLU A 663 3.22 -22.08 -24.94
CA GLU A 663 3.13 -22.12 -26.40
C GLU A 663 4.48 -22.40 -27.08
N GLN A 664 5.59 -21.92 -26.50
CA GLN A 664 6.94 -22.17 -27.03
C GLN A 664 7.47 -23.55 -26.66
N GLU A 665 7.13 -24.10 -25.50
CA GLU A 665 7.49 -25.47 -25.09
C GLU A 665 6.73 -26.49 -25.97
N GLY A 666 5.41 -26.34 -26.14
CA GLY A 666 4.63 -27.19 -27.05
C GLY A 666 5.14 -27.17 -28.51
N ARG A 667 5.56 -26.01 -29.03
CA ARG A 667 6.19 -25.92 -30.38
C ARG A 667 7.55 -26.61 -30.44
N ARG A 668 8.36 -26.55 -29.37
CA ARG A 668 9.66 -27.24 -29.28
C ARG A 668 9.48 -28.77 -29.33
N ASP A 669 8.48 -29.30 -28.63
CA ASP A 669 8.24 -30.75 -28.58
C ASP A 669 7.55 -31.29 -29.84
N ILE A 670 6.63 -30.52 -30.45
CA ILE A 670 6.17 -30.83 -31.82
C ILE A 670 7.36 -30.89 -32.78
N SER A 671 8.27 -29.91 -32.77
CA SER A 671 9.46 -29.91 -33.64
C SER A 671 10.39 -31.11 -33.39
N ARG A 672 10.51 -31.59 -32.14
CA ARG A 672 11.28 -32.80 -31.78
C ARG A 672 10.60 -34.09 -32.27
N SER A 673 9.28 -34.16 -32.22
CA SER A 673 8.50 -35.30 -32.73
C SER A 673 8.49 -35.39 -34.26
N VAL A 674 8.53 -34.26 -34.97
CA VAL A 674 8.58 -34.23 -36.43
C VAL A 674 9.97 -34.63 -36.95
N SER A 675 11.04 -34.20 -36.28
CA SER A 675 12.41 -34.56 -36.66
C SER A 675 12.77 -36.04 -36.44
N THR A 676 11.90 -36.83 -35.81
CA THR A 676 12.09 -38.28 -35.62
C THR A 676 11.57 -39.14 -36.77
N PHE A 677 10.82 -38.59 -37.73
CA PHE A 677 10.22 -39.35 -38.84
C PHE A 677 10.88 -39.16 -40.22
N ASP A 678 11.56 -38.03 -40.47
CA ASP A 678 12.21 -37.76 -41.76
C ASP A 678 13.67 -38.26 -41.83
N VAL A 679 13.85 -39.59 -41.76
CA VAL A 679 15.13 -40.27 -42.05
C VAL A 679 15.01 -41.17 -43.28
N ASN A 680 14.53 -40.61 -44.40
CA ASN A 680 14.82 -41.13 -45.75
C ASN A 680 14.37 -40.17 -46.87
N ASN A 681 15.29 -39.30 -47.34
CA ASN A 681 15.38 -38.97 -48.78
C ASN A 681 16.71 -38.27 -49.13
N HIS A 682 17.31 -38.67 -50.26
CA HIS A 682 18.52 -38.05 -50.78
C HIS A 682 18.20 -36.77 -51.57
N LYS A 683 19.08 -35.76 -51.48
CA LYS A 683 19.33 -34.78 -52.56
C LYS A 683 20.70 -34.10 -52.40
N GLU A 684 21.29 -33.73 -53.53
CA GLU A 684 22.67 -33.26 -53.64
C GLU A 684 22.84 -31.77 -53.30
N PRO A 685 24.05 -31.33 -52.88
CA PRO A 685 24.35 -29.92 -52.67
C PRO A 685 24.64 -29.16 -53.98
N PRO A 686 24.20 -27.89 -54.13
CA PRO A 686 24.46 -27.08 -55.32
C PRO A 686 25.92 -26.57 -55.41
N PRO A 687 26.39 -26.20 -56.62
CA PRO A 687 27.81 -25.93 -56.89
C PRO A 687 28.33 -24.53 -56.45
N LYS A 688 29.65 -24.43 -56.29
CA LYS A 688 30.37 -23.20 -55.91
C LYS A 688 30.75 -22.33 -57.12
N PRO A 689 30.59 -20.98 -57.04
CA PRO A 689 31.34 -20.03 -57.86
C PRO A 689 32.83 -19.94 -57.45
N SER A 690 33.67 -19.35 -58.32
CA SER A 690 35.14 -19.41 -58.25
C SER A 690 35.80 -18.10 -57.75
N ARG A 691 37.15 -18.09 -57.65
CA ARG A 691 37.97 -17.17 -56.84
C ARG A 691 39.12 -16.53 -57.63
N ILE A 692 39.24 -15.20 -57.62
CA ILE A 692 40.42 -14.43 -58.10
C ILE A 692 40.72 -13.32 -57.08
N LYS A 693 41.75 -13.47 -56.23
CA LYS A 693 43.09 -12.81 -56.23
C LYS A 693 43.06 -11.28 -55.94
N GLY A 694 43.91 -10.73 -55.04
CA GLY A 694 44.87 -11.40 -54.13
C GLY A 694 45.90 -10.44 -53.49
N ASN A 695 46.77 -11.01 -52.62
CA ASN A 695 47.94 -10.42 -51.96
C ASN A 695 47.64 -9.31 -50.92
N THR A 696 48.46 -9.04 -49.89
CA THR A 696 49.85 -9.46 -49.60
C THR A 696 50.05 -9.81 -48.11
N LEU A 697 51.09 -10.59 -47.79
CA LEU A 697 51.60 -10.93 -46.44
C LEU A 697 52.67 -9.92 -45.97
N PRO A 698 52.99 -9.77 -44.66
CA PRO A 698 53.75 -10.78 -43.91
C PRO A 698 53.33 -11.03 -42.45
N ARG A 699 53.95 -12.05 -41.83
CA ARG A 699 53.63 -12.61 -40.50
C ARG A 699 54.60 -12.13 -39.42
N VAL A 700 54.13 -12.08 -38.17
CA VAL A 700 54.96 -12.26 -36.96
C VAL A 700 54.35 -13.40 -36.13
N THR A 701 55.17 -14.11 -35.36
CA THR A 701 54.84 -15.40 -34.72
C THR A 701 54.68 -15.31 -33.20
N CYS A 702 53.83 -16.18 -32.62
CA CYS A 702 53.98 -16.58 -31.23
C CYS A 702 53.69 -18.08 -31.02
N GLN A 703 54.75 -18.80 -30.65
CA GLN A 703 54.90 -20.01 -29.81
C GLN A 703 53.88 -21.18 -29.81
N GLN A 704 54.40 -22.35 -29.39
CA GLN A 704 53.72 -23.64 -29.41
C GLN A 704 52.91 -23.89 -28.11
N ARG A 705 51.78 -24.59 -28.23
CA ARG A 705 51.10 -25.22 -27.08
C ARG A 705 51.68 -26.61 -26.83
N THR A 706 52.10 -26.89 -25.60
CA THR A 706 52.31 -28.25 -25.10
C THR A 706 50.98 -28.92 -24.76
N GLU A 707 51.00 -30.26 -24.87
CA GLU A 707 50.20 -31.28 -24.17
C GLU A 707 48.73 -30.99 -23.79
N ARG A 708 47.82 -31.79 -24.36
CA ARG A 708 46.38 -31.80 -24.00
C ARG A 708 46.10 -32.83 -22.91
N ASP A 709 45.82 -32.35 -21.71
CA ASP A 709 45.15 -33.12 -20.66
C ASP A 709 43.74 -33.53 -21.12
N THR A 710 43.38 -34.81 -20.92
CA THR A 710 42.26 -35.49 -21.59
C THR A 710 41.00 -35.67 -20.73
N ARG A 711 40.95 -35.06 -19.55
CA ARG A 711 39.82 -35.17 -18.61
C ARG A 711 38.57 -34.41 -19.09
N PRO A 712 37.34 -34.95 -18.88
CA PRO A 712 36.09 -34.25 -19.17
C PRO A 712 35.95 -32.90 -18.45
N VAL A 713 35.19 -31.99 -19.04
CA VAL A 713 34.97 -30.63 -18.47
C VAL A 713 34.25 -30.69 -17.12
N TRP A 714 33.25 -31.56 -16.98
CA TRP A 714 32.44 -31.69 -15.77
C TRP A 714 33.24 -32.11 -14.51
N GLU A 715 34.33 -32.87 -14.67
CA GLU A 715 35.21 -33.20 -13.53
C GLU A 715 35.89 -31.94 -12.98
N LYS A 716 36.29 -31.03 -13.86
CA LYS A 716 36.99 -29.79 -13.50
C LYS A 716 36.03 -28.77 -12.90
N GLU A 717 34.82 -28.70 -13.42
CA GLU A 717 33.74 -27.88 -12.84
C GLU A 717 33.34 -28.38 -11.45
N LYS A 718 33.19 -29.70 -11.27
CA LYS A 718 32.95 -30.30 -9.95
C LYS A 718 34.09 -29.98 -8.96
N GLU A 719 35.34 -30.16 -9.38
CA GLU A 719 36.51 -29.86 -8.54
C GLU A 719 36.63 -28.36 -8.20
N GLN A 720 36.20 -27.45 -9.08
CA GLN A 720 36.11 -26.02 -8.78
C GLN A 720 34.98 -25.69 -7.77
N VAL A 721 33.80 -26.29 -7.92
CA VAL A 721 32.68 -26.11 -6.97
C VAL A 721 33.05 -26.63 -5.59
N GLU A 722 33.65 -27.82 -5.51
CA GLU A 722 34.04 -28.45 -4.25
C GLU A 722 35.17 -27.69 -3.53
N LYS A 723 36.15 -27.14 -4.28
CA LYS A 723 37.16 -26.21 -3.72
C LYS A 723 36.55 -24.88 -3.27
N THR A 724 35.53 -24.38 -3.97
CA THR A 724 34.82 -23.15 -3.56
C THR A 724 34.07 -23.36 -2.25
N LEU A 725 33.39 -24.50 -2.10
CA LEU A 725 32.70 -24.88 -0.87
C LEU A 725 33.66 -25.10 0.32
N GLN A 726 34.81 -25.76 0.10
CA GLN A 726 35.84 -25.91 1.13
C GLN A 726 36.42 -24.55 1.57
N ARG A 727 36.69 -23.65 0.61
CA ARG A 727 37.15 -22.29 0.90
C ARG A 727 36.11 -21.51 1.71
N GLN A 728 34.84 -21.50 1.28
CA GLN A 728 33.75 -20.80 1.99
C GLN A 728 33.56 -21.31 3.42
N ARG A 729 33.67 -22.63 3.67
CA ARG A 729 33.63 -23.18 5.03
C ARG A 729 34.81 -22.73 5.88
N SER A 730 36.00 -22.60 5.28
CA SER A 730 37.20 -22.12 5.97
C SER A 730 37.16 -20.62 6.25
N GLU A 731 36.55 -19.82 5.37
CA GLU A 731 36.33 -18.38 5.57
C GLU A 731 35.30 -18.14 6.68
N MET A 732 34.17 -18.87 6.65
CA MET A 732 33.13 -18.83 7.69
C MET A 732 33.66 -19.16 9.10
N LEU A 733 34.58 -20.13 9.21
CA LEU A 733 35.25 -20.47 10.48
C LEU A 733 36.21 -19.40 10.99
N MET A 734 36.75 -18.54 10.10
CA MET A 734 37.56 -17.38 10.51
C MET A 734 36.67 -16.22 10.95
N ASP A 735 35.55 -15.98 10.27
CA ASP A 735 34.54 -14.98 10.69
C ASP A 735 33.94 -15.32 12.06
N GLU A 736 33.66 -16.60 12.33
CA GLU A 736 33.18 -17.09 13.63
C GLU A 736 34.21 -16.81 14.75
N GLN A 737 35.49 -17.13 14.51
CA GLN A 737 36.58 -16.84 15.45
C GLN A 737 36.89 -15.34 15.61
N TRP A 738 36.57 -14.52 14.60
CA TRP A 738 36.71 -13.07 14.65
C TRP A 738 35.57 -12.43 15.46
N LEU A 739 34.34 -12.92 15.28
CA LEU A 739 33.17 -12.49 16.07
C LEU A 739 33.33 -12.85 17.56
N GLU A 740 33.84 -14.03 17.90
CA GLU A 740 34.21 -14.35 19.30
C GLU A 740 35.25 -13.37 19.88
N GLN A 741 36.12 -12.79 19.06
CA GLN A 741 37.14 -11.84 19.50
C GLN A 741 36.60 -10.41 19.63
N GLU A 742 35.64 -9.98 18.81
CA GLU A 742 34.92 -8.71 19.01
C GLU A 742 33.97 -8.79 20.22
N GLU A 743 33.24 -9.89 20.40
CA GLU A 743 32.32 -10.07 21.53
C GLU A 743 33.07 -10.00 22.88
N ARG A 744 34.27 -10.59 22.96
CA ARG A 744 35.17 -10.47 24.13
C ARG A 744 35.78 -9.08 24.34
N GLN A 745 35.65 -8.16 23.39
CA GLN A 745 36.13 -6.77 23.49
C GLN A 745 35.01 -5.75 23.75
N LEU A 746 33.73 -6.15 23.61
CA LEU A 746 32.58 -5.25 23.69
C LEU A 746 31.89 -5.16 25.06
N ASP A 747 32.28 -5.98 26.05
CA ASP A 747 31.88 -5.81 27.46
C ASP A 747 33.06 -5.29 28.28
N PRO A 748 32.95 -4.06 28.81
CA PRO A 748 32.95 -4.02 30.27
C PRO A 748 31.88 -3.09 30.90
N VAL A 749 31.10 -3.71 31.79
CA VAL A 749 30.53 -3.21 33.06
C VAL A 749 29.01 -3.03 33.11
N VAL A 750 28.34 -4.07 33.64
CA VAL A 750 27.44 -3.89 34.81
C VAL A 750 27.76 -4.92 35.91
N ARG A 751 28.68 -4.56 36.81
CA ARG A 751 28.70 -5.06 38.20
C ARG A 751 29.07 -3.91 39.14
N ALA A 752 28.26 -3.70 40.18
CA ALA A 752 28.59 -2.86 41.33
C ALA A 752 29.72 -3.54 42.14
N ASP A 753 30.57 -2.85 42.91
CA ASP A 753 30.16 -1.99 44.01
C ASP A 753 31.28 -1.04 44.55
N SER A 754 30.85 0.00 45.26
CA SER A 754 31.54 0.68 46.38
C SER A 754 32.76 1.64 46.19
N HIS A 755 32.77 2.66 47.08
CA HIS A 755 33.88 3.45 47.65
C HIS A 755 34.62 4.63 46.94
N ILE A 756 34.32 5.85 47.45
CA ILE A 756 35.24 6.93 47.93
C ILE A 756 36.06 7.79 46.92
N LYS A 757 35.50 8.99 46.63
CA LYS A 757 36.01 10.40 46.71
C LYS A 757 37.44 10.87 46.22
N PRO A 758 37.59 12.18 45.88
CA PRO A 758 38.71 12.79 45.09
C PRO A 758 39.68 13.64 45.99
N PRO A 759 40.50 14.65 45.54
CA PRO A 759 40.75 15.22 44.18
C PRO A 759 42.25 15.58 43.86
N GLU A 760 42.52 16.31 42.76
CA GLU A 760 43.26 17.62 42.76
C GLU A 760 43.39 18.25 41.34
N LYS A 761 43.82 19.53 41.31
CA LYS A 761 44.01 20.48 40.19
C LYS A 761 45.13 20.04 39.20
N ARG A 762 45.45 20.66 38.04
CA ARG A 762 45.19 21.98 37.36
C ARG A 762 45.56 21.81 35.84
N GLN A 763 45.58 22.73 34.86
CA GLN A 763 45.39 24.20 34.75
C GLN A 763 44.80 24.57 33.34
N GLU A 764 45.45 25.46 32.58
CA GLU A 764 44.97 26.10 31.32
C GLU A 764 46.11 26.16 30.27
N ASN A 765 45.81 25.96 28.98
CA ASN A 765 45.98 26.98 27.91
C ASN A 765 45.72 26.46 26.48
N VAL A 766 45.16 27.36 25.64
CA VAL A 766 45.24 27.52 24.16
C VAL A 766 45.23 26.27 23.23
N PRO A 767 44.31 26.20 22.23
CA PRO A 767 44.31 25.15 21.21
C PRO A 767 45.24 25.46 20.00
N PRO A 768 46.07 24.50 19.55
CA PRO A 768 46.79 24.57 18.27
C PRO A 768 45.95 24.07 17.07
N GLU A 769 46.49 24.23 15.86
CA GLU A 769 45.76 24.17 14.59
C GLU A 769 45.42 22.76 14.06
N LYS A 770 44.46 22.71 13.11
CA LYS A 770 44.16 21.50 12.32
C LYS A 770 45.07 21.43 11.07
N PRO A 771 45.58 20.24 10.70
CA PRO A 771 46.15 20.00 9.37
C PRO A 771 45.15 20.28 8.23
N PRO A 772 45.63 20.63 7.02
CA PRO A 772 44.78 21.07 5.91
C PRO A 772 43.97 19.92 5.28
N MET A 773 42.78 20.26 4.78
CA MET A 773 41.93 19.34 3.99
C MET A 773 42.31 19.39 2.50
N PRO A 774 42.31 18.25 1.79
CA PRO A 774 42.24 18.24 0.32
C PRO A 774 40.90 18.83 -0.18
N PRO A 775 40.82 19.29 -1.44
CA PRO A 775 39.77 20.22 -1.88
C PRO A 775 38.36 19.63 -1.95
N SER A 776 37.38 20.53 -1.80
CA SER A 776 35.95 20.22 -1.78
C SER A 776 35.40 19.77 -3.14
N VAL A 777 34.45 18.81 -3.10
CA VAL A 777 33.56 18.56 -4.24
C VAL A 777 32.75 19.82 -4.53
N MET A 778 32.72 20.21 -5.81
CA MET A 778 32.22 21.51 -6.25
C MET A 778 30.71 21.67 -6.08
N GLN A 779 30.28 22.82 -5.54
CA GLN A 779 28.94 23.35 -5.82
C GLN A 779 28.91 23.86 -7.27
N ALA A 780 27.81 23.61 -8.00
CA ALA A 780 27.63 24.09 -9.36
C ALA A 780 27.53 25.63 -9.39
N ARG A 781 28.27 26.26 -10.31
CA ARG A 781 28.21 27.72 -10.58
C ARG A 781 27.17 28.04 -11.66
N PRO A 782 26.63 29.27 -11.73
CA PRO A 782 25.70 29.69 -12.78
C PRO A 782 26.33 29.69 -14.19
N THR A 783 25.58 29.24 -15.19
CA THR A 783 25.95 29.16 -16.63
C THR A 783 25.94 30.52 -17.37
N ALA A 784 26.31 31.60 -16.66
CA ALA A 784 26.12 33.00 -17.10
C ALA A 784 27.31 33.62 -17.85
N GLU A 785 28.48 32.97 -17.89
CA GLU A 785 29.75 33.56 -18.37
C GLU A 785 30.13 33.17 -19.82
N LEU A 786 29.28 32.39 -20.50
CA LEU A 786 29.49 31.92 -21.87
C LEU A 786 28.98 32.92 -22.92
N ASP A 787 29.69 33.02 -24.05
CA ASP A 787 29.15 33.71 -25.23
C ASP A 787 27.96 32.95 -25.81
N ARG A 788 26.83 33.65 -26.00
CA ARG A 788 25.58 33.11 -26.59
C ARG A 788 25.40 33.52 -28.04
N SER A 789 26.33 34.27 -28.62
CA SER A 789 26.26 34.82 -29.98
C SER A 789 26.30 33.69 -31.02
N GLY A 790 25.13 33.33 -31.55
CA GLY A 790 24.97 32.23 -32.52
C GLY A 790 24.79 30.83 -31.90
N ASP A 791 24.56 30.72 -30.59
CA ASP A 791 24.27 29.44 -29.93
C ASP A 791 22.84 28.97 -30.28
N GLN A 792 22.75 27.99 -31.19
CA GLN A 792 21.48 27.42 -31.63
C GLN A 792 20.74 26.65 -30.52
N VAL A 793 21.45 26.04 -29.58
CA VAL A 793 20.83 25.31 -28.45
C VAL A 793 20.21 26.31 -27.47
N TYR A 794 20.95 27.36 -27.10
CA TYR A 794 20.41 28.47 -26.31
C TYR A 794 19.20 29.12 -26.99
N THR A 795 19.27 29.34 -28.31
CA THR A 795 18.18 29.90 -29.11
C THR A 795 16.96 28.97 -29.11
N GLY A 796 17.14 27.66 -29.25
CA GLY A 796 16.09 26.64 -29.18
C GLY A 796 15.41 26.57 -27.81
N VAL A 797 16.18 26.69 -26.71
CA VAL A 797 15.63 26.72 -25.34
C VAL A 797 14.86 28.02 -25.09
N MET A 798 15.36 29.17 -25.53
CA MET A 798 14.63 30.44 -25.38
C MET A 798 13.35 30.47 -26.24
N ALA A 799 13.36 29.82 -27.41
CA ALA A 799 12.15 29.58 -28.18
C ALA A 799 11.17 28.64 -27.44
N MET A 800 11.65 27.58 -26.80
CA MET A 800 10.81 26.66 -26.01
C MET A 800 10.13 27.39 -24.84
N VAL A 801 10.89 28.15 -24.05
CA VAL A 801 10.36 28.96 -22.95
C VAL A 801 9.32 29.96 -23.46
N LYS A 802 9.57 30.63 -24.59
CA LYS A 802 8.61 31.55 -25.22
C LYS A 802 7.30 30.85 -25.60
N GLN A 803 7.35 29.65 -26.17
CA GLN A 803 6.15 28.89 -26.57
C GLN A 803 5.35 28.39 -25.36
N VAL A 804 6.01 28.00 -24.27
CA VAL A 804 5.34 27.62 -23.01
C VAL A 804 4.70 28.82 -22.31
N VAL A 805 5.35 29.99 -22.34
CA VAL A 805 4.74 31.25 -21.86
C VAL A 805 3.55 31.66 -22.75
N GLN A 806 3.64 31.49 -24.07
CA GLN A 806 2.53 31.75 -24.98
C GLN A 806 1.33 30.83 -24.68
N LEU A 807 1.56 29.51 -24.57
CA LEU A 807 0.54 28.54 -24.15
C LEU A 807 -0.11 28.91 -22.80
N LYS A 808 0.68 29.37 -21.83
CA LYS A 808 0.17 29.83 -20.52
C LYS A 808 -0.76 31.03 -20.63
N ASN A 809 -0.45 31.99 -21.49
CA ASN A 809 -1.29 33.17 -21.71
C ASN A 809 -2.58 32.79 -22.46
N ASP A 810 -2.47 31.91 -23.44
CA ASP A 810 -3.55 31.58 -24.38
C ASP A 810 -4.53 30.51 -23.84
N VAL A 811 -4.14 29.66 -22.88
CA VAL A 811 -5.01 28.58 -22.35
C VAL A 811 -6.33 29.07 -21.75
N ASN A 812 -6.37 30.31 -21.26
CA ASN A 812 -7.58 30.93 -20.70
C ASN A 812 -8.51 31.54 -21.76
N THR A 813 -8.04 31.75 -22.99
CA THR A 813 -8.79 32.39 -24.09
C THR A 813 -9.08 31.44 -25.25
N LEU A 814 -8.22 30.45 -25.50
CA LEU A 814 -8.40 29.43 -26.53
C LEU A 814 -9.54 28.46 -26.21
N SER A 815 -10.24 28.03 -27.26
CA SER A 815 -11.18 26.91 -27.18
C SER A 815 -10.44 25.58 -27.00
N ALA A 816 -11.10 24.59 -26.41
CA ALA A 816 -10.53 23.25 -26.23
C ALA A 816 -10.20 22.53 -27.56
N SER A 817 -10.81 22.98 -28.66
CA SER A 817 -10.49 22.59 -30.04
C SER A 817 -9.12 23.07 -30.53
N GLU A 818 -8.54 24.10 -29.91
CA GLU A 818 -7.30 24.75 -30.35
C GLU A 818 -6.06 24.34 -29.55
N TYR A 819 -6.24 23.71 -28.37
CA TYR A 819 -5.13 23.16 -27.59
C TYR A 819 -4.20 22.22 -28.39
N PRO A 820 -4.71 21.37 -29.33
CA PRO A 820 -3.85 20.60 -30.23
C PRO A 820 -2.93 21.44 -31.12
N ASN A 821 -3.36 22.64 -31.54
CA ASN A 821 -2.52 23.54 -32.35
C ASN A 821 -1.43 24.18 -31.50
N ALA A 822 -1.76 24.62 -30.28
CA ALA A 822 -0.79 25.21 -29.36
C ALA A 822 0.27 24.19 -28.90
N VAL A 823 -0.12 22.97 -28.53
CA VAL A 823 0.82 21.89 -28.17
C VAL A 823 1.62 21.40 -29.37
N LYS A 824 1.04 21.40 -30.59
CA LYS A 824 1.79 21.14 -31.83
C LYS A 824 2.88 22.19 -32.07
N ALA A 825 2.64 23.47 -31.76
CA ALA A 825 3.65 24.53 -31.86
C ALA A 825 4.82 24.30 -30.88
N VAL A 826 4.54 23.88 -29.64
CA VAL A 826 5.55 23.45 -28.66
C VAL A 826 6.36 22.24 -29.19
N GLY A 827 5.68 21.21 -29.73
CA GLY A 827 6.33 20.02 -30.29
C GLY A 827 7.20 20.28 -31.53
N ILE A 828 6.87 21.29 -32.35
CA ILE A 828 7.72 21.76 -33.46
C ILE A 828 8.98 22.43 -32.91
N THR A 829 8.85 23.29 -31.90
CA THR A 829 10.00 23.95 -31.26
C THR A 829 10.92 22.96 -30.54
N LEU A 830 10.39 21.91 -29.90
CA LEU A 830 11.22 20.84 -29.32
C LEU A 830 12.05 20.12 -30.39
N ARG A 831 11.46 19.84 -31.55
CA ARG A 831 12.16 19.20 -32.67
C ARG A 831 13.33 20.07 -33.17
N GLY A 832 13.15 21.38 -33.22
CA GLY A 832 14.22 22.33 -33.54
C GLY A 832 15.36 22.30 -32.50
N LEU A 833 15.03 22.35 -31.20
CA LEU A 833 16.01 22.25 -30.12
C LEU A 833 16.80 20.92 -30.17
N ILE A 834 16.12 19.79 -30.40
CA ILE A 834 16.75 18.47 -30.53
C ILE A 834 17.73 18.46 -31.72
N GLN A 835 17.30 18.96 -32.89
CA GLN A 835 18.15 19.09 -34.08
C GLN A 835 19.42 19.91 -33.81
N SER A 836 19.29 21.05 -33.11
CA SER A 836 20.44 21.90 -32.74
C SER A 836 21.41 21.23 -31.73
N VAL A 837 20.96 20.22 -30.98
CA VAL A 837 21.84 19.39 -30.13
C VAL A 837 22.46 18.25 -30.93
N ASP A 838 21.71 17.63 -31.86
CA ASP A 838 22.20 16.57 -32.74
C ASP A 838 23.32 17.04 -33.67
N GLU A 839 23.32 18.32 -34.08
CA GLU A 839 24.42 18.96 -34.82
C GLU A 839 25.70 19.12 -33.99
N ILE A 840 25.59 19.15 -32.65
CA ILE A 840 26.73 19.35 -31.74
C ILE A 840 27.24 18.02 -31.17
N LEU A 841 26.38 17.01 -30.98
CA LEU A 841 26.75 15.70 -30.41
C LEU A 841 28.01 15.05 -31.05
N PRO A 842 28.25 15.09 -32.38
CA PRO A 842 29.47 14.55 -32.99
C PRO A 842 30.79 15.24 -32.58
N SER A 843 30.71 16.45 -32.00
CA SER A 843 31.87 17.21 -31.51
C SER A 843 32.17 16.98 -30.01
N LEU A 844 31.34 16.21 -29.31
CA LEU A 844 31.42 16.01 -27.86
C LEU A 844 31.95 14.61 -27.50
N HIS A 845 32.61 14.51 -26.34
CA HIS A 845 33.19 13.26 -25.86
C HIS A 845 32.12 12.23 -25.48
N CYS A 846 32.35 10.94 -25.79
CA CYS A 846 31.37 9.85 -25.68
C CYS A 846 30.80 9.61 -24.26
N SER A 847 31.54 10.01 -23.22
CA SER A 847 31.04 9.96 -21.84
C SER A 847 29.92 10.97 -21.55
N VAL A 848 29.87 12.08 -22.30
CA VAL A 848 28.88 13.16 -22.10
C VAL A 848 27.76 13.12 -23.13
N THR A 849 27.98 12.53 -24.31
CA THR A 849 26.89 12.27 -25.28
C THR A 849 25.82 11.36 -24.67
N THR A 850 26.19 10.43 -23.80
CA THR A 850 25.25 9.55 -23.08
C THR A 850 24.37 10.33 -22.07
N GLU A 851 24.94 11.32 -21.39
CA GLU A 851 24.24 12.24 -20.47
C GLU A 851 23.19 13.07 -21.24
N ILE A 852 23.63 13.69 -22.35
CA ILE A 852 22.78 14.51 -23.24
C ILE A 852 21.67 13.68 -23.91
N GLU A 853 21.97 12.45 -24.35
CA GLU A 853 20.99 11.54 -24.94
C GLU A 853 19.94 11.06 -23.92
N GLY A 854 20.31 10.95 -22.64
CA GLY A 854 19.37 10.75 -21.54
C GLY A 854 18.37 11.90 -21.43
N THR A 855 18.86 13.15 -21.42
CA THR A 855 18.00 14.35 -21.34
C THR A 855 17.16 14.55 -22.61
N LYS A 856 17.66 14.21 -23.80
CA LYS A 856 16.84 14.17 -25.03
C LYS A 856 15.67 13.18 -24.92
N LYS A 857 15.88 12.01 -24.32
CA LYS A 857 14.81 11.02 -24.08
C LYS A 857 13.79 11.50 -23.03
N LEU A 858 14.25 12.22 -22.01
CA LEU A 858 13.39 12.89 -21.02
C LEU A 858 12.43 13.88 -21.72
N LEU A 859 12.94 14.83 -22.51
CA LEU A 859 12.08 15.81 -23.21
C LEU A 859 11.04 15.18 -24.15
N ASN A 860 11.36 14.07 -24.80
CA ASN A 860 10.39 13.34 -25.63
C ASN A 860 9.28 12.67 -24.79
N LYS A 861 9.61 12.18 -23.59
CA LYS A 861 8.63 11.69 -22.61
C LYS A 861 7.76 12.83 -22.06
N ASP A 862 8.35 14.00 -21.77
CA ASP A 862 7.63 15.13 -21.19
C ASP A 862 6.68 15.79 -22.20
N LEU A 863 7.06 15.86 -23.48
CA LEU A 863 6.13 16.19 -24.56
C LEU A 863 5.00 15.15 -24.67
N GLY A 864 5.29 13.87 -24.39
CA GLY A 864 4.30 12.80 -24.28
C GLY A 864 3.28 13.02 -23.17
N ASP A 865 3.72 13.41 -21.96
CA ASP A 865 2.79 13.77 -20.87
C ASP A 865 2.02 15.05 -21.18
N LEU A 866 2.67 16.09 -21.75
CA LEU A 866 1.97 17.30 -22.20
C LEU A 866 0.83 16.98 -23.19
N ILE A 867 1.06 16.10 -24.17
CA ILE A 867 0.02 15.63 -25.09
C ILE A 867 -1.07 14.83 -24.35
N SER A 868 -0.71 14.03 -23.35
CA SER A 868 -1.66 13.29 -22.51
C SER A 868 -2.56 14.23 -21.69
N LYS A 869 -1.96 15.20 -20.98
CA LYS A 869 -2.68 16.22 -20.20
C LYS A 869 -3.53 17.13 -21.09
N MET A 870 -3.07 17.45 -22.29
CA MET A 870 -3.84 18.20 -23.28
C MET A 870 -5.09 17.42 -23.75
N ARG A 871 -4.98 16.11 -24.02
CA ARG A 871 -6.15 15.27 -24.32
C ARG A 871 -7.13 15.22 -23.15
N LEU A 872 -6.63 15.11 -21.92
CA LEU A 872 -7.45 15.14 -20.72
C LEU A 872 -8.19 16.48 -20.55
N ALA A 873 -7.51 17.61 -20.78
CA ALA A 873 -8.11 18.94 -20.75
C ALA A 873 -9.14 19.15 -21.87
N GLN A 874 -8.91 18.57 -23.06
CA GLN A 874 -9.87 18.60 -24.16
C GLN A 874 -11.13 17.79 -23.84
N GLN A 875 -10.98 16.57 -23.29
CA GLN A 875 -12.08 15.70 -22.89
C GLN A 875 -12.92 16.29 -21.73
N ASN A 876 -12.28 16.91 -20.75
CA ASN A 876 -12.93 17.46 -19.56
C ASN A 876 -13.35 18.94 -19.71
N SER A 877 -13.25 19.51 -20.91
CA SER A 877 -13.44 20.94 -21.19
C SER A 877 -14.83 21.51 -20.86
N VAL A 878 -15.85 20.65 -20.74
CA VAL A 878 -17.24 20.99 -20.35
C VAL A 878 -17.61 20.50 -18.94
N THR A 879 -16.63 20.07 -18.15
CA THR A 879 -16.83 19.52 -16.79
C THR A 879 -16.31 20.47 -15.72
N SER A 880 -16.67 20.22 -14.45
CA SER A 880 -16.08 20.90 -13.29
C SER A 880 -14.57 20.66 -13.12
N LEU A 881 -13.97 19.71 -13.86
CA LEU A 881 -12.53 19.44 -13.85
C LEU A 881 -11.75 20.30 -14.86
N LYS A 882 -12.42 21.14 -15.67
CA LYS A 882 -11.80 21.98 -16.73
C LYS A 882 -10.54 22.69 -16.23
N GLU A 883 -10.65 23.46 -15.16
CA GLU A 883 -9.56 24.29 -14.62
C GLU A 883 -8.40 23.44 -14.08
N GLU A 884 -8.70 22.32 -13.42
CA GLU A 884 -7.70 21.38 -12.92
C GLU A 884 -6.96 20.67 -14.06
N CYS A 885 -7.66 20.27 -15.13
CA CYS A 885 -7.01 19.68 -16.30
C CYS A 885 -6.19 20.71 -17.09
N GLN A 886 -6.64 21.96 -17.20
CA GLN A 886 -5.84 23.07 -17.73
C GLN A 886 -4.57 23.30 -16.88
N ARG A 887 -4.70 23.30 -15.55
CA ARG A 887 -3.58 23.44 -14.60
C ARG A 887 -2.57 22.30 -14.75
N GLN A 888 -3.02 21.05 -14.92
CA GLN A 888 -2.13 19.92 -15.18
C GLN A 888 -1.43 20.02 -16.54
N MET A 889 -2.11 20.45 -17.60
CA MET A 889 -1.50 20.69 -18.91
C MET A 889 -0.41 21.78 -18.84
N LEU A 890 -0.68 22.89 -18.16
CA LEU A 890 0.32 23.95 -17.93
C LEU A 890 1.47 23.49 -17.03
N THR A 891 1.22 22.58 -16.08
CA THR A 891 2.29 22.00 -15.25
C THR A 891 3.25 21.16 -16.09
N ALA A 892 2.74 20.26 -16.94
CA ALA A 892 3.56 19.47 -17.86
C ALA A 892 4.34 20.36 -18.85
N ALA A 893 3.75 21.46 -19.33
CA ALA A 893 4.43 22.42 -20.19
C ALA A 893 5.58 23.15 -19.46
N HIS A 894 5.41 23.53 -18.18
CA HIS A 894 6.49 24.10 -17.38
C HIS A 894 7.62 23.09 -17.10
N THR A 895 7.32 21.82 -16.87
CA THR A 895 8.33 20.75 -16.74
C THR A 895 9.16 20.65 -18.02
N LEU A 896 8.52 20.55 -19.19
CA LEU A 896 9.21 20.50 -20.48
C LEU A 896 10.14 21.71 -20.72
N ALA A 897 9.75 22.91 -20.28
CA ALA A 897 10.60 24.11 -20.34
C ALA A 897 11.77 24.07 -19.34
N LEU A 898 11.56 23.56 -18.13
CA LEU A 898 12.61 23.40 -17.12
C LEU A 898 13.65 22.38 -17.57
N ASP A 899 13.22 21.21 -18.05
CA ASP A 899 14.15 20.19 -18.54
C ASP A 899 14.82 20.59 -19.86
N SER A 900 14.21 21.47 -20.66
CA SER A 900 14.88 22.09 -21.81
C SER A 900 16.03 23.01 -21.35
N LYS A 901 15.89 23.69 -20.22
CA LYS A 901 17.01 24.41 -19.58
C LYS A 901 18.05 23.45 -19.03
N ASN A 902 17.64 22.36 -18.39
CA ASN A 902 18.57 21.34 -17.87
C ASN A 902 19.41 20.71 -19.01
N LEU A 903 18.83 20.53 -20.21
CA LEU A 903 19.56 20.13 -21.42
C LEU A 903 20.63 21.14 -21.82
N LEU A 904 20.33 22.45 -21.80
CA LEU A 904 21.31 23.51 -22.08
C LEU A 904 22.43 23.52 -21.03
N ASP A 905 22.10 23.43 -19.73
CA ASP A 905 23.09 23.41 -18.65
C ASP A 905 24.00 22.15 -18.73
N ALA A 906 23.49 21.02 -19.24
CA ALA A 906 24.29 19.83 -19.53
C ALA A 906 25.18 19.98 -20.79
N VAL A 907 24.63 20.56 -21.88
CA VAL A 907 25.39 20.85 -23.11
C VAL A 907 26.50 21.88 -22.87
N ASP A 908 26.26 22.88 -22.02
CA ASP A 908 27.28 23.86 -21.62
C ASP A 908 28.38 23.24 -20.77
N GLN A 909 28.04 22.36 -19.82
CA GLN A 909 29.04 21.57 -19.12
C GLN A 909 29.85 20.68 -20.07
N ALA A 910 29.22 20.09 -21.09
CA ALA A 910 29.93 19.32 -22.11
C ALA A 910 30.91 20.18 -22.92
N ARG A 911 30.47 21.38 -23.37
CA ARG A 911 31.31 22.37 -24.08
C ARG A 911 32.51 22.82 -23.23
N VAL A 912 32.30 23.07 -21.94
CA VAL A 912 33.37 23.43 -20.99
C VAL A 912 34.36 22.28 -20.80
N ARG A 913 33.87 21.05 -20.53
CA ARG A 913 34.71 19.85 -20.39
C ARG A 913 35.51 19.53 -21.66
N ALA A 914 35.03 19.95 -22.84
CA ALA A 914 35.66 19.72 -24.14
C ALA A 914 36.57 20.88 -24.64
N ASN A 915 36.76 21.97 -23.87
CA ASN A 915 37.41 23.21 -24.31
C ASN A 915 36.78 23.85 -25.57
N LEU A 916 35.49 23.58 -25.84
CA LEU A 916 34.71 24.17 -26.93
C LEU A 916 33.90 25.40 -26.49
N ALA A 917 33.88 25.68 -25.18
CA ALA A 917 33.23 26.86 -24.60
C ALA A 917 33.95 28.15 -25.03
N ARG A 918 33.21 29.07 -25.67
CA ARG A 918 33.68 30.44 -25.91
C ARG A 918 33.45 31.30 -24.66
N PRO A 919 34.50 31.83 -24.01
CA PRO A 919 34.32 32.87 -23.00
C PRO A 919 33.73 34.11 -23.66
N ARG A 920 32.88 34.84 -22.94
CA ARG A 920 32.27 36.08 -23.43
C ARG A 920 33.36 37.07 -23.90
N PRO A 921 33.29 37.64 -25.11
CA PRO A 921 34.25 38.64 -25.55
C PRO A 921 34.20 39.86 -24.62
N ALA A 922 35.37 40.37 -24.25
CA ALA A 922 35.48 41.59 -23.46
C ALA A 922 34.88 42.76 -24.26
N THR A 923 33.91 43.44 -23.68
CA THR A 923 33.42 44.72 -24.21
C THR A 923 34.56 45.73 -24.16
N PRO A 924 34.87 46.44 -25.26
CA PRO A 924 35.76 47.60 -25.20
C PRO A 924 35.24 48.58 -24.15
N GLU A 925 36.15 49.12 -23.34
CA GLU A 925 35.80 50.22 -22.44
C GLU A 925 35.42 51.43 -23.30
N ALA A 926 34.22 51.96 -23.09
CA ALA A 926 33.78 53.17 -23.77
C ALA A 926 34.46 54.37 -23.10
N GLU A 927 35.56 54.83 -23.70
CA GLU A 927 35.99 56.22 -23.52
C GLU A 927 34.88 57.14 -24.06
N ASP A 928 34.09 57.73 -23.17
CA ASP A 928 33.61 59.09 -23.41
C ASP A 928 33.43 59.88 -22.10
N SER A 929 33.54 61.19 -22.29
CA SER A 929 33.30 62.32 -21.42
C SER A 929 31.93 62.31 -20.71
N GLY A 930 31.69 63.17 -19.70
CA GLY A 930 32.54 64.26 -19.20
C GLY A 930 31.94 65.67 -19.33
N GLU A 931 30.61 65.78 -19.42
CA GLU A 931 29.79 66.95 -19.05
C GLU A 931 28.52 66.48 -18.30
#